data_AF-A0A9P5X6C8-F1
#
_entry.id   AF-A0A9P5X6C8-F1
#
_cell.length_a   1.000
_cell.length_b   1.000
_cell.length_c   1.000
_cell.angle_alpha   90.00
_cell.angle_beta   90.00
_cell.angle_gamma   90.00
#
_symmetry.space_group_name_H-M   'P 1'
#
loop_
_entity.id
_entity.type
_entity.pdbx_description
1 polymer ?
#
loop_
_entity_poly.entity_id
_entity_poly.type
_entity_poly.pdbx_seq_one_letter_code
_entity_poly.pdbx_strand_id
1 'polypeptide(L)'
;LRSGADDQGLEDSLNGFEGNAKLMIQGLELLGQLHPFIGVTVGAFTLIMNIDLARRDNDHKIITLQLQMLDLLTIFFELRHVRDSHKKDHGGTSIADRLGSFMQQVTLDIKKCGAACDEYKKRGALIKIMNANRYEAKFSEIAQIFVQHQSKLELSMSLHTTLGVNTANEKLDRQEQMLKDIQGQMMMIFSQCNTPRERELQKLIEEHGGVTACINNDEYLEELVAKSGDTLSRISGRSAGPGRRSNDLPEIRKRLTKEIQEDIDEAFSRNMVLFERKLDMQNKQLNKTLQQESGHIISALTAGAHDRINDPDLRKLWKDMAWTGSVKARTFVLNLHDYYADQHSRASGPRTVNKGSFSSSVISLPSARVNSIPSTSRKTDDRWALSYISATYVQSILEAVDDDGTGFISTREVNTFVEERPNGWSLPEWFAYWAVGWQISITQYKSKIYGLVQSMFEILDYVLPSNRRGADAYLSHMSFWRMELILRSTRPVDPKRLNDPDLVRHTEMYAAEEESRLEMNLEKIRYELDTTTTVSLVTGEGRIERFVYPLIYLLLKRHLRVLTLACKHVLDAEEFTTLNESLVSVLLVVDARIQNLEAVFGQTNFDIQARLGNFAFGLLQLSYGDIRRVPAQITFGTWGEAEDVTPYPREAVTKETIQATLSNTSHEILKYGHRDGYQSTDYFEFEPQR
;
A
#
# COMPACT_ATOMS: atom_id res chain seq x y z
N LEU A 1 26.95 -4.93 -17.78
CA LEU A 1 26.73 -6.29 -18.36
C LEU A 1 27.37 -6.51 -19.75
N ARG A 2 28.10 -5.55 -20.34
CA ARG A 2 28.61 -5.62 -21.73
C ARG A 2 29.96 -6.34 -21.96
N SER A 3 30.68 -6.75 -20.91
CA SER A 3 31.81 -7.69 -21.05
C SER A 3 31.31 -9.06 -20.65
N GLY A 4 31.47 -10.08 -21.50
CA GLY A 4 31.03 -11.45 -21.24
C GLY A 4 31.16 -11.80 -19.76
N ALA A 5 30.01 -11.85 -19.08
CA ALA A 5 29.98 -11.93 -17.64
C ALA A 5 30.37 -13.36 -17.25
N ASP A 6 31.53 -13.48 -16.61
CA ASP A 6 31.79 -14.63 -15.73
C ASP A 6 30.70 -14.63 -14.65
N ASP A 7 30.19 -15.81 -14.26
CA ASP A 7 29.02 -15.94 -13.36
C ASP A 7 29.17 -15.09 -12.08
N GLN A 8 30.42 -14.98 -11.61
CA GLN A 8 30.78 -14.21 -10.41
C GLN A 8 30.57 -12.70 -10.55
N GLY A 9 30.79 -12.11 -11.73
CA GLY A 9 30.58 -10.68 -11.96
C GLY A 9 29.11 -10.28 -12.06
N LEU A 10 28.26 -11.20 -12.51
CA LEU A 10 26.80 -11.02 -12.49
C LEU A 10 26.29 -11.06 -11.05
N GLU A 11 26.69 -12.05 -10.27
CA GLU A 11 26.31 -12.18 -8.85
C GLU A 11 26.72 -10.95 -8.02
N ASP A 12 27.94 -10.46 -8.19
CA ASP A 12 28.42 -9.25 -7.48
C ASP A 12 27.58 -8.01 -7.83
N SER A 13 27.19 -7.87 -9.11
CA SER A 13 26.35 -6.75 -9.57
C SER A 13 24.93 -6.83 -9.01
N LEU A 14 24.36 -8.03 -8.91
CA LEU A 14 23.04 -8.28 -8.33
C LEU A 14 23.04 -8.00 -6.82
N ASN A 15 24.08 -8.46 -6.11
CA ASN A 15 24.20 -8.28 -4.65
C ASN A 15 24.46 -6.82 -4.24
N GLY A 16 25.21 -6.06 -5.03
CA GLY A 16 25.49 -4.63 -4.78
C GLY A 16 24.42 -3.66 -5.29
N PHE A 17 23.37 -4.16 -5.94
CA PHE A 17 22.43 -3.35 -6.70
C PHE A 17 21.72 -2.28 -5.88
N GLU A 18 21.16 -2.64 -4.71
CA GLU A 18 20.35 -1.72 -3.91
C GLU A 18 21.14 -0.47 -3.48
N GLY A 19 22.38 -0.65 -3.03
CA GLY A 19 23.25 0.47 -2.62
C GLY A 19 23.60 1.38 -3.79
N ASN A 20 23.96 0.79 -4.94
CA ASN A 20 24.31 1.53 -6.15
C ASN A 20 23.12 2.28 -6.73
N ALA A 21 21.94 1.66 -6.75
CA ALA A 21 20.71 2.27 -7.26
C ALA A 21 20.32 3.52 -6.45
N LYS A 22 20.38 3.46 -5.11
CA LYS A 22 20.07 4.61 -4.24
C LYS A 22 20.99 5.81 -4.50
N LEU A 23 22.29 5.58 -4.64
CA LEU A 23 23.26 6.64 -4.96
C LEU A 23 23.02 7.26 -6.34
N MET A 24 22.73 6.41 -7.33
CA MET A 24 22.48 6.89 -8.70
C MET A 24 21.18 7.68 -8.81
N ILE A 25 20.11 7.27 -8.12
CA ILE A 25 18.84 7.99 -8.08
C ILE A 25 19.06 9.44 -7.62
N GLN A 26 19.80 9.64 -6.52
CA GLN A 26 20.11 10.99 -6.02
C GLN A 26 20.86 11.84 -7.05
N GLY A 27 21.85 11.26 -7.73
CA GLY A 27 22.61 11.96 -8.78
C GLY A 27 21.73 12.34 -9.99
N LEU A 28 20.87 11.43 -10.43
CA LEU A 28 19.97 11.63 -11.56
C LEU A 28 18.89 12.67 -11.23
N GLU A 29 18.35 12.68 -10.01
CA GLU A 29 17.37 13.68 -9.56
C GLU A 29 17.93 15.11 -9.61
N LEU A 30 19.17 15.30 -9.13
CA LEU A 30 19.85 16.58 -9.21
C LEU A 30 20.05 17.03 -10.66
N LEU A 31 20.43 16.11 -11.56
CA LEU A 31 20.54 16.41 -13.00
C LEU A 31 19.18 16.73 -13.62
N GLY A 32 18.11 16.05 -13.22
CA GLY A 32 16.75 16.31 -13.68
C GLY A 32 16.25 17.70 -13.27
N GLN A 33 16.67 18.21 -12.11
CA GLN A 33 16.39 19.58 -11.68
C GLN A 33 17.15 20.61 -12.52
N LEU A 34 18.41 20.33 -12.88
CA LEU A 34 19.22 21.20 -13.73
C LEU A 34 18.77 21.17 -15.20
N HIS A 35 18.23 20.04 -15.66
CA HIS A 35 17.83 19.80 -17.04
C HIS A 35 16.38 19.29 -17.10
N PRO A 36 15.37 20.18 -17.01
CA PRO A 36 13.96 19.77 -16.86
C PRO A 36 13.42 18.82 -17.94
N PHE A 37 13.99 18.84 -19.15
CA PHE A 37 13.56 17.96 -20.25
C PHE A 37 13.81 16.46 -20.00
N ILE A 38 14.74 16.09 -19.09
CA ILE A 38 14.93 14.69 -18.64
C ILE A 38 14.19 14.37 -17.34
N GLY A 39 13.66 15.39 -16.65
CA GLY A 39 13.11 15.25 -15.30
C GLY A 39 11.94 14.27 -15.21
N VAL A 40 11.07 14.23 -16.23
CA VAL A 40 9.95 13.28 -16.28
C VAL A 40 10.45 11.83 -16.37
N THR A 41 11.50 11.59 -17.17
CA THR A 41 12.11 10.27 -17.34
C THR A 41 12.78 9.81 -16.05
N VAL A 42 13.57 10.69 -15.41
CA VAL A 42 14.21 10.42 -14.13
C VAL A 42 13.16 10.13 -13.05
N GLY A 43 12.10 10.95 -12.96
CA GLY A 43 11.02 10.75 -12.00
C GLY A 43 10.31 9.41 -12.19
N ALA A 44 10.01 9.01 -13.43
CA ALA A 44 9.41 7.71 -13.71
C ALA A 44 10.30 6.55 -13.24
N PHE A 45 11.60 6.61 -13.51
CA PHE A 45 12.56 5.62 -13.04
C PHE A 45 12.65 5.56 -11.51
N THR A 46 12.80 6.71 -10.84
CA THR A 46 12.83 6.80 -9.37
C THR A 46 11.61 6.15 -8.74
N LEU A 47 10.41 6.42 -9.27
CA LEU A 47 9.17 5.84 -8.75
C LEU A 47 9.16 4.31 -8.87
N ILE A 48 9.51 3.78 -10.04
CA ILE A 48 9.59 2.32 -10.28
C ILE A 48 10.60 1.68 -9.31
N MET A 49 11.79 2.27 -9.19
CA MET A 49 12.81 1.80 -8.27
C MET A 49 12.34 1.81 -6.81
N ASN A 50 11.65 2.86 -6.38
CA ASN A 50 11.11 2.95 -5.03
C ASN A 50 10.03 1.91 -4.75
N ILE A 51 9.15 1.61 -5.73
CA ILE A 51 8.16 0.52 -5.61
C ILE A 51 8.87 -0.82 -5.42
N ASP A 52 9.89 -1.09 -6.23
CA ASP A 52 10.56 -2.37 -6.22
C ASP A 52 11.49 -2.56 -5.02
N LEU A 53 12.21 -1.52 -4.58
CA LEU A 53 13.04 -1.58 -3.36
C LEU A 53 12.19 -1.71 -2.08
N ALA A 54 10.94 -1.24 -2.09
CA ALA A 54 10.01 -1.42 -0.96
C ALA A 54 9.50 -2.87 -0.85
N ARG A 55 9.50 -3.62 -1.96
CA ARG A 55 9.15 -5.03 -2.00
C ARG A 55 10.41 -5.82 -1.67
N ARG A 56 10.50 -6.40 -0.47
CA ARG A 56 11.67 -7.20 0.01
C ARG A 56 11.89 -8.53 -0.75
N ASP A 57 11.53 -8.58 -2.03
CA ASP A 57 11.58 -9.75 -2.90
C ASP A 57 12.58 -9.49 -4.04
N ASN A 58 13.69 -10.23 -4.01
CA ASN A 58 14.84 -10.04 -4.90
C ASN A 58 14.78 -11.02 -6.06
N ASP A 59 13.97 -10.70 -7.07
CA ASP A 59 13.95 -11.46 -8.32
C ASP A 59 15.08 -10.98 -9.24
N HIS A 60 16.06 -11.85 -9.49
CA HIS A 60 17.25 -11.52 -10.27
C HIS A 60 16.94 -11.12 -11.72
N LYS A 61 15.86 -11.64 -12.34
CA LYS A 61 15.47 -11.24 -13.70
C LYS A 61 15.00 -9.78 -13.72
N ILE A 62 14.26 -9.37 -12.68
CA ILE A 62 13.80 -7.99 -12.54
C ILE A 62 14.96 -7.04 -12.24
N ILE A 63 15.85 -7.43 -11.32
CA ILE A 63 17.06 -6.63 -11.03
C ILE A 63 17.88 -6.45 -12.31
N THR A 64 17.98 -7.48 -13.15
CA THR A 64 18.67 -7.39 -14.46
C THR A 64 18.03 -6.36 -15.39
N LEU A 65 16.70 -6.31 -15.49
CA LEU A 65 16.00 -5.26 -16.25
C LEU A 65 16.21 -3.86 -15.66
N GLN A 66 16.21 -3.75 -14.33
CA GLN A 66 16.46 -2.48 -13.65
C GLN A 66 17.90 -2.00 -13.85
N LEU A 67 18.87 -2.91 -13.89
CA LEU A 67 20.26 -2.61 -14.27
C LEU A 67 20.33 -2.08 -15.71
N GLN A 68 19.55 -2.63 -16.66
CA GLN A 68 19.48 -2.07 -18.03
C GLN A 68 18.90 -0.66 -18.06
N MET A 69 17.85 -0.38 -17.25
CA MET A 69 17.33 0.98 -17.10
C MET A 69 18.37 1.93 -16.48
N LEU A 70 19.13 1.45 -15.48
CA LEU A 70 20.18 2.23 -14.83
C LEU A 70 21.34 2.54 -15.80
N ASP A 71 21.78 1.56 -16.58
CA ASP A 71 22.82 1.72 -17.61
C ASP A 71 22.42 2.75 -18.67
N LEU A 72 21.14 2.75 -19.08
CA LEU A 72 20.57 3.76 -19.97
C LEU A 72 20.65 5.16 -19.35
N LEU A 73 20.17 5.33 -18.12
CA LEU A 73 20.07 6.63 -17.47
C LEU A 73 21.42 7.20 -17.07
N THR A 74 22.43 6.36 -16.91
CA THR A 74 23.81 6.78 -16.64
C THR A 74 24.36 7.69 -17.75
N ILE A 75 23.86 7.60 -18.99
CA ILE A 75 24.24 8.55 -20.05
C ILE A 75 23.91 10.00 -19.69
N PHE A 76 22.87 10.24 -18.89
CA PHE A 76 22.51 11.60 -18.49
C PHE A 76 23.61 12.29 -17.70
N PHE A 77 24.55 11.57 -17.09
CA PHE A 77 25.71 12.20 -16.45
C PHE A 77 26.60 12.96 -17.44
N GLU A 78 26.55 12.68 -18.75
CA GLU A 78 27.24 13.48 -19.76
C GLU A 78 26.67 14.92 -19.84
N LEU A 79 25.41 15.13 -19.45
CA LEU A 79 24.80 16.46 -19.39
C LEU A 79 25.43 17.38 -18.36
N ARG A 80 26.20 16.86 -17.39
CA ARG A 80 26.96 17.70 -16.44
C ARG A 80 27.90 18.69 -17.13
N HIS A 81 28.28 18.41 -18.38
CA HIS A 81 29.13 19.28 -19.19
C HIS A 81 28.34 20.33 -19.99
N VAL A 82 27.00 20.26 -20.00
CA VAL A 82 26.09 21.18 -20.67
C VAL A 82 25.59 22.21 -19.68
N ARG A 83 26.03 23.48 -19.81
CA ARG A 83 25.64 24.55 -18.88
C ARG A 83 24.21 25.07 -19.07
N ASP A 84 23.69 25.02 -20.29
CA ASP A 84 22.35 25.51 -20.64
C ASP A 84 21.74 24.62 -21.73
N SER A 85 20.68 23.88 -21.39
CA SER A 85 20.00 22.95 -22.29
C SER A 85 19.19 23.61 -23.40
N HIS A 86 18.91 24.90 -23.27
CA HIS A 86 18.19 25.70 -24.26
C HIS A 86 19.14 26.48 -25.17
N LYS A 87 20.44 26.46 -24.89
CA LYS A 87 21.43 27.04 -25.78
C LYS A 87 21.46 26.28 -27.10
N LYS A 88 21.26 27.02 -28.18
CA LYS A 88 21.28 26.49 -29.54
C LYS A 88 22.71 26.13 -29.96
N ASP A 89 22.86 24.98 -30.60
CA ASP A 89 24.12 24.59 -31.25
C ASP A 89 24.37 25.41 -32.54
N HIS A 90 25.47 25.11 -33.24
CA HIS A 90 25.79 25.73 -34.53
C HIS A 90 24.72 25.49 -35.62
N GLY A 91 23.84 24.51 -35.43
CA GLY A 91 22.69 24.20 -36.29
C GLY A 91 21.37 24.84 -35.84
N GLY A 92 21.38 25.71 -34.82
CA GLY A 92 20.21 26.48 -34.38
C GLY A 92 19.20 25.72 -33.52
N THR A 93 19.51 24.48 -33.11
CA THR A 93 18.61 23.63 -32.30
C THR A 93 19.24 23.39 -30.92
N SER A 94 18.44 23.46 -29.85
CA SER A 94 18.93 23.13 -28.51
C SER A 94 18.90 21.62 -28.26
N ILE A 95 19.69 21.14 -27.29
CA ILE A 95 19.65 19.71 -26.93
C ILE A 95 18.29 19.29 -26.37
N ALA A 96 17.63 20.20 -25.64
CA ALA A 96 16.28 19.98 -25.12
C ALA A 96 15.26 19.79 -26.26
N ASP A 97 15.32 20.63 -27.31
CA ASP A 97 14.40 20.52 -28.45
C ASP A 97 14.65 19.23 -29.25
N ARG A 98 15.92 18.83 -29.39
CA ARG A 98 16.30 17.61 -30.12
C ARG A 98 15.88 16.33 -29.40
N LEU A 99 16.02 16.31 -28.07
CA LEU A 99 15.76 15.12 -27.25
C LEU A 99 14.35 15.07 -26.66
N GLY A 100 13.61 16.17 -26.60
CA GLY A 100 12.34 16.26 -25.87
C GLY A 100 11.31 15.19 -26.23
N SER A 101 10.99 15.03 -27.53
CA SER A 101 10.04 14.00 -27.98
C SER A 101 10.58 12.58 -27.77
N PHE A 102 11.90 12.40 -27.90
CA PHE A 102 12.54 11.12 -27.64
C PHE A 102 12.50 10.75 -26.15
N MET A 103 12.59 11.73 -25.24
CA MET A 103 12.49 11.48 -23.80
C MET A 103 11.10 11.08 -23.36
N GLN A 104 10.06 11.54 -24.05
CA GLN A 104 8.71 11.01 -23.85
C GLN A 104 8.63 9.51 -24.21
N GLN A 105 9.26 9.09 -25.31
CA GLN A 105 9.32 7.69 -25.70
C GLN A 105 10.09 6.84 -24.68
N VAL A 106 11.27 7.30 -24.24
CA VAL A 106 12.05 6.60 -23.20
C VAL A 106 11.26 6.48 -21.90
N THR A 107 10.54 7.54 -21.51
CA THR A 107 9.66 7.51 -20.32
C THR A 107 8.57 6.45 -20.45
N LEU A 108 7.92 6.36 -21.61
CA LEU A 108 6.88 5.36 -21.87
C LEU A 108 7.44 3.94 -21.78
N ASP A 109 8.61 3.70 -22.36
CA ASP A 109 9.21 2.36 -22.38
C ASP A 109 9.77 1.96 -21.00
N ILE A 110 10.26 2.92 -20.19
CA ILE A 110 10.57 2.71 -18.77
C ILE A 110 9.32 2.30 -17.99
N LYS A 111 8.19 3.01 -18.17
CA LYS A 111 6.91 2.64 -17.55
C LYS A 111 6.43 1.26 -17.98
N LYS A 112 6.59 0.89 -19.25
CA LYS A 112 6.24 -0.45 -19.77
C LYS A 112 7.08 -1.55 -19.13
N CYS A 113 8.38 -1.31 -18.98
CA CYS A 113 9.25 -2.22 -18.24
C CYS A 113 8.79 -2.37 -16.79
N GLY A 114 8.54 -1.25 -16.09
CA GLY A 114 8.02 -1.27 -14.72
C GLY A 114 6.70 -2.06 -14.58
N ALA A 115 5.76 -1.86 -15.51
CA ALA A 115 4.49 -2.57 -15.52
C ALA A 115 4.65 -4.07 -15.82
N ALA A 116 5.58 -4.45 -16.71
CA ALA A 116 5.90 -5.84 -16.99
C ALA A 116 6.57 -6.54 -15.78
N CYS A 117 7.50 -5.86 -15.11
CA CYS A 117 8.09 -6.32 -13.87
C CYS A 117 7.04 -6.48 -12.76
N ASP A 118 6.15 -5.50 -12.59
CA ASP A 118 5.05 -5.54 -11.62
C ASP A 118 4.10 -6.72 -11.88
N GLU A 119 3.74 -6.96 -13.14
CA GLU A 119 2.87 -8.08 -13.53
C GLU A 119 3.54 -9.42 -13.31
N TYR A 120 4.80 -9.56 -13.73
CA TYR A 120 5.57 -10.79 -13.52
C TYR A 120 5.69 -11.12 -12.03
N LYS A 121 5.97 -10.15 -11.15
CA LYS A 121 6.06 -10.39 -9.69
C LYS A 121 4.79 -11.00 -9.11
N LYS A 122 3.61 -10.63 -9.61
CA LYS A 122 2.31 -11.13 -9.10
C LYS A 122 2.04 -12.59 -9.44
N ARG A 123 2.67 -13.12 -10.50
CA ARG A 123 2.45 -14.49 -10.96
C ARG A 123 3.05 -15.52 -10.00
N GLY A 124 2.36 -16.64 -9.84
CA GLY A 124 2.84 -17.78 -9.05
C GLY A 124 4.14 -18.36 -9.60
N ALA A 125 4.95 -18.98 -8.74
CA ALA A 125 6.26 -19.51 -9.13
C ALA A 125 6.12 -20.56 -10.24
N LEU A 126 5.12 -21.44 -10.15
CA LEU A 126 4.91 -22.49 -11.13
C LEU A 126 4.57 -21.92 -12.53
N ILE A 127 3.75 -20.87 -12.61
CA ILE A 127 3.41 -20.20 -13.87
C ILE A 127 4.63 -19.51 -14.49
N LYS A 128 5.44 -18.83 -13.66
CA LYS A 128 6.70 -18.21 -14.12
C LYS A 128 7.63 -19.24 -14.75
N ILE A 129 7.75 -20.43 -14.14
CA ILE A 129 8.59 -21.53 -14.64
C ILE A 129 8.01 -22.11 -15.94
N MET A 130 6.71 -22.42 -15.96
CA MET A 130 6.05 -23.03 -17.13
C MET A 130 6.06 -22.12 -18.37
N ASN A 131 6.03 -20.80 -18.16
CA ASN A 131 6.14 -19.80 -19.21
C ASN A 131 7.53 -19.13 -19.27
N ALA A 132 8.57 -19.72 -18.66
CA ALA A 132 9.88 -19.08 -18.51
C ALA A 132 10.42 -18.54 -19.85
N ASN A 133 10.46 -19.39 -20.89
CA ASN A 133 10.92 -19.00 -22.23
C ASN A 133 10.14 -17.80 -22.81
N ARG A 134 8.83 -17.71 -22.55
CA ARG A 134 7.99 -16.60 -23.04
C ARG A 134 8.29 -15.31 -22.30
N TYR A 135 8.46 -15.36 -20.97
CA TYR A 135 8.84 -14.20 -20.17
C TYR A 135 10.25 -13.73 -20.50
N GLU A 136 11.22 -14.65 -20.60
CA GLU A 136 12.61 -14.34 -20.93
C GLU A 136 12.73 -13.69 -22.31
N ALA A 137 11.99 -14.19 -23.32
CA ALA A 137 11.92 -13.57 -24.63
C ALA A 137 11.42 -12.12 -24.55
N LYS A 138 10.35 -11.88 -23.78
CA LYS A 138 9.79 -10.53 -23.59
C LYS A 138 10.72 -9.60 -22.83
N PHE A 139 11.37 -10.09 -21.78
CA PHE A 139 12.36 -9.30 -21.05
C PHE A 139 13.58 -9.00 -21.93
N SER A 140 13.97 -9.92 -22.81
CA SER A 140 15.03 -9.67 -23.78
C SER A 140 14.63 -8.60 -24.80
N GLU A 141 13.38 -8.58 -25.27
CA GLU A 141 12.86 -7.51 -26.14
C GLU A 141 12.92 -6.14 -25.44
N ILE A 142 12.47 -6.07 -24.18
CA ILE A 142 12.52 -4.83 -23.37
C ILE A 142 13.97 -4.36 -23.16
N ALA A 143 14.88 -5.28 -22.81
CA ALA A 143 16.29 -4.96 -22.63
C ALA A 143 16.93 -4.43 -23.93
N GLN A 144 16.57 -5.02 -25.08
CA GLN A 144 17.03 -4.55 -26.38
C GLN A 144 16.56 -3.12 -26.68
N ILE A 145 15.32 -2.77 -26.32
CA ILE A 145 14.80 -1.40 -26.45
C ILE A 145 15.66 -0.42 -25.64
N PHE A 146 16.06 -0.76 -24.42
CA PHE A 146 16.92 0.13 -23.62
C PHE A 146 18.32 0.30 -24.21
N VAL A 147 18.91 -0.74 -24.78
CA VAL A 147 20.19 -0.61 -25.49
C VAL A 147 20.05 0.27 -26.74
N GLN A 148 18.96 0.15 -27.48
CA GLN A 148 18.68 1.02 -28.63
C GLN A 148 18.52 2.47 -28.18
N HIS A 149 17.79 2.71 -27.09
CA HIS A 149 17.64 4.04 -26.51
C HIS A 149 18.97 4.62 -26.06
N GLN A 150 19.82 3.81 -25.43
CA GLN A 150 21.16 4.16 -24.98
C GLN A 150 22.00 4.64 -26.16
N SER A 151 22.02 3.84 -27.24
CA SER A 151 22.77 4.12 -28.46
C SER A 151 22.33 5.43 -29.12
N LYS A 152 21.02 5.67 -29.19
CA LYS A 152 20.45 6.88 -29.77
C LYS A 152 20.72 8.13 -28.91
N LEU A 153 20.70 8.01 -27.59
CA LEU A 153 21.08 9.09 -26.67
C LEU A 153 22.56 9.45 -26.84
N GLU A 154 23.46 8.47 -26.82
CA GLU A 154 24.91 8.69 -27.00
C GLU A 154 25.21 9.39 -28.33
N LEU A 155 24.58 8.94 -29.42
CA LEU A 155 24.73 9.57 -30.74
C LEU A 155 24.25 11.03 -30.72
N SER A 156 23.07 11.26 -30.14
CA SER A 156 22.47 12.59 -30.09
C SER A 156 23.27 13.58 -29.24
N MET A 157 23.83 13.11 -28.11
CA MET A 157 24.73 13.88 -27.24
C MET A 157 26.04 14.20 -27.97
N SER A 158 26.65 13.20 -28.62
CA SER A 158 27.91 13.36 -29.37
C SER A 158 27.79 14.35 -30.53
N LEU A 159 26.64 14.37 -31.22
CA LEU A 159 26.36 15.35 -32.27
C LEU A 159 26.23 16.77 -31.73
N HIS A 160 25.79 16.95 -30.49
CA HIS A 160 25.61 18.26 -29.87
C HIS A 160 26.93 18.82 -29.29
N THR A 161 27.84 17.97 -28.82
CA THR A 161 29.12 18.37 -28.20
C THR A 161 30.25 18.68 -29.20
N THR A 162 29.93 18.95 -30.48
CA THR A 162 30.87 19.30 -31.58
C THR A 162 32.02 18.32 -31.88
N LEU A 163 32.17 17.24 -31.11
CA LEU A 163 33.20 16.20 -31.26
C LEU A 163 32.80 15.14 -32.30
N GLY A 164 32.78 15.57 -33.56
CA GLY A 164 33.12 14.72 -34.72
C GLY A 164 32.00 13.85 -35.32
N VAL A 165 31.58 14.21 -36.53
CA VAL A 165 30.79 13.36 -37.45
C VAL A 165 31.48 12.01 -37.68
N ASN A 166 32.82 11.95 -37.66
CA ASN A 166 33.59 10.72 -37.79
C ASN A 166 33.46 9.81 -36.55
N THR A 167 33.43 10.37 -35.34
CA THR A 167 33.18 9.62 -34.09
C THR A 167 31.77 9.04 -34.05
N ALA A 168 30.80 9.77 -34.61
CA ALA A 168 29.41 9.32 -34.73
C ALA A 168 29.27 8.13 -35.71
N ASN A 169 29.94 8.21 -36.88
CA ASN A 169 29.93 7.12 -37.87
C ASN A 169 30.61 5.85 -37.35
N GLU A 170 31.78 5.96 -36.71
CA GLU A 170 32.44 4.79 -36.11
C GLU A 170 31.64 4.14 -34.96
N LYS A 171 30.84 4.93 -34.22
CA LYS A 171 29.96 4.42 -33.19
C LYS A 171 28.76 3.69 -33.79
N LEU A 172 28.18 4.20 -34.89
CA LEU A 172 27.06 3.58 -35.60
C LEU A 172 27.42 2.18 -36.14
N ASP A 173 28.59 2.04 -36.79
CA ASP A 173 29.02 0.75 -37.37
C ASP A 173 29.28 -0.33 -36.29
N ARG A 174 29.88 0.04 -35.15
CA ARG A 174 30.04 -0.89 -34.02
C ARG A 174 28.71 -1.24 -33.35
N GLN A 175 27.73 -0.33 -33.37
CA GLN A 175 26.43 -0.50 -32.74
C GLN A 175 25.49 -1.44 -33.50
N GLU A 176 25.49 -1.41 -34.84
CA GLU A 176 24.66 -2.33 -35.64
C GLU A 176 25.05 -3.81 -35.41
N GLN A 177 26.36 -4.07 -35.25
CA GLN A 177 26.87 -5.40 -34.96
C GLN A 177 26.51 -5.84 -33.53
N MET A 178 26.60 -4.94 -32.54
CA MET A 178 26.30 -5.21 -31.13
C MET A 178 24.81 -5.51 -30.89
N LEU A 179 23.90 -4.85 -31.60
CA LEU A 179 22.45 -5.04 -31.44
C LEU A 179 21.93 -6.42 -31.87
N LYS A 180 22.64 -7.11 -32.79
CA LYS A 180 22.28 -8.46 -33.25
C LYS A 180 22.64 -9.56 -32.23
N ASP A 181 23.70 -9.36 -31.44
CA ASP A 181 24.18 -10.35 -30.47
C ASP A 181 23.46 -10.24 -29.10
N ILE A 182 22.85 -9.10 -28.79
CA ILE A 182 22.29 -8.80 -27.46
C ILE A 182 21.08 -9.66 -27.10
N GLN A 183 20.22 -10.01 -28.05
CA GLN A 183 19.03 -10.81 -27.75
C GLN A 183 19.44 -12.21 -27.24
N GLY A 184 20.38 -12.86 -27.91
CA GLY A 184 20.91 -14.15 -27.47
C GLY A 184 21.65 -14.05 -26.13
N GLN A 185 22.45 -13.00 -25.94
CA GLN A 185 23.14 -12.76 -24.66
C GLN A 185 22.17 -12.54 -23.51
N MET A 186 21.12 -11.75 -23.71
CA MET A 186 20.18 -11.42 -22.64
C MET A 186 19.30 -12.62 -22.27
N MET A 187 18.92 -13.45 -23.23
CA MET A 187 18.27 -14.75 -22.97
C MET A 187 19.14 -15.65 -22.08
N MET A 188 20.44 -15.74 -22.36
CA MET A 188 21.37 -16.52 -21.53
C MET A 188 21.47 -15.95 -20.11
N ILE A 189 21.56 -14.63 -19.96
CA ILE A 189 21.60 -13.96 -18.64
C ILE A 189 20.33 -14.27 -17.84
N PHE A 190 19.14 -14.13 -18.43
CA PHE A 190 17.91 -14.42 -17.70
C PHE A 190 17.79 -15.89 -17.29
N SER A 191 18.29 -16.82 -18.11
CA SER A 191 18.36 -18.23 -17.76
C SER A 191 19.31 -18.48 -16.57
N GLN A 192 20.44 -17.77 -16.50
CA GLN A 192 21.36 -17.82 -15.36
C GLN A 192 20.72 -17.27 -14.07
N CYS A 193 19.79 -16.32 -14.16
CA CYS A 193 19.06 -15.77 -13.02
C CYS A 193 18.12 -16.78 -12.32
N ASN A 194 17.87 -17.96 -12.89
CA ASN A 194 17.02 -18.98 -12.27
C ASN A 194 17.60 -19.45 -10.94
N THR A 195 16.77 -19.47 -9.89
CA THR A 195 17.12 -20.03 -8.59
C THR A 195 17.40 -21.54 -8.69
N PRO A 196 18.16 -22.14 -7.75
CA PRO A 196 18.39 -23.58 -7.75
C PRO A 196 17.09 -24.40 -7.83
N ARG A 197 16.06 -23.93 -7.12
CA ARG A 197 14.72 -24.51 -7.11
C ARG A 197 14.03 -24.44 -8.47
N GLU A 198 14.08 -23.29 -9.14
CA GLU A 198 13.49 -23.12 -10.48
C GLU A 198 14.19 -24.02 -11.51
N ARG A 199 15.53 -24.15 -11.44
CA ARG A 199 16.30 -25.04 -12.31
C ARG A 199 15.91 -26.51 -12.10
N GLU A 200 15.74 -26.95 -10.86
CA GLU A 200 15.27 -28.30 -10.54
C GLU A 200 13.87 -28.57 -11.10
N LEU A 201 12.95 -27.61 -10.95
CA LEU A 201 11.58 -27.72 -11.47
C LEU A 201 11.53 -27.72 -12.99
N GLN A 202 12.35 -26.89 -13.63
CA GLN A 202 12.46 -26.86 -15.09
C GLN A 202 12.97 -28.20 -15.62
N LYS A 203 13.99 -28.77 -14.97
CA LYS A 203 14.50 -30.11 -15.31
C LYS A 203 13.43 -31.19 -15.14
N LEU A 204 12.65 -31.13 -14.06
CA LEU A 204 11.55 -32.07 -13.82
C LEU A 204 10.47 -31.97 -14.92
N ILE A 205 10.12 -30.75 -15.34
CA ILE A 205 9.17 -30.52 -16.44
C ILE A 205 9.69 -31.16 -17.74
N GLU A 206 10.98 -30.99 -18.04
CA GLU A 206 11.60 -31.58 -19.23
C GLU A 206 11.63 -33.13 -19.16
N GLU A 207 12.01 -33.69 -18.02
CA GLU A 207 12.03 -35.15 -17.77
C GLU A 207 10.64 -35.78 -17.92
N HIS A 208 9.58 -35.05 -17.55
CA HIS A 208 8.19 -35.49 -17.67
C HIS A 208 7.55 -35.21 -19.05
N GLY A 209 8.33 -34.80 -20.05
CA GLY A 209 7.84 -34.62 -21.43
C GLY A 209 7.25 -33.24 -21.71
N GLY A 210 7.56 -32.24 -20.87
CA GLY A 210 7.22 -30.84 -21.06
C GLY A 210 5.96 -30.40 -20.31
N VAL A 211 5.67 -29.09 -20.41
CA VAL A 211 4.61 -28.39 -19.67
C VAL A 211 3.24 -29.04 -19.86
N THR A 212 2.89 -29.42 -21.09
CA THR A 212 1.58 -30.01 -21.41
C THR A 212 1.41 -31.42 -20.85
N ALA A 213 2.47 -32.23 -20.85
CA ALA A 213 2.46 -33.57 -20.26
C ALA A 213 2.30 -33.50 -18.73
N CYS A 214 2.99 -32.53 -18.11
CA CYS A 214 2.91 -32.29 -16.67
C CYS A 214 1.51 -31.85 -16.21
N ILE A 215 0.84 -30.95 -16.95
CA ILE A 215 -0.51 -30.47 -16.59
C ILE A 215 -1.56 -31.58 -16.68
N ASN A 216 -1.43 -32.46 -17.67
CA ASN A 216 -2.44 -33.47 -17.97
C ASN A 216 -2.31 -34.74 -17.12
N ASN A 217 -1.19 -34.91 -16.39
CA ASN A 217 -0.95 -36.01 -15.47
C ASN A 217 -1.05 -35.52 -14.02
N ASP A 218 -1.99 -36.10 -13.26
CA ASP A 218 -2.22 -35.72 -11.86
C ASP A 218 -0.99 -35.95 -10.95
N GLU A 219 -0.22 -37.02 -11.18
CA GLU A 219 0.97 -37.31 -10.38
C GLU A 219 2.06 -36.26 -10.61
N TYR A 220 2.30 -35.90 -11.88
CA TYR A 220 3.31 -34.90 -12.23
C TYR A 220 2.89 -33.50 -11.76
N LEU A 221 1.61 -33.17 -11.87
CA LEU A 221 1.08 -31.90 -11.41
C LEU A 221 1.15 -31.77 -9.88
N GLU A 222 0.82 -32.83 -9.14
CA GLU A 222 0.93 -32.84 -7.68
C GLU A 222 2.39 -32.70 -7.23
N GLU A 223 3.33 -33.38 -7.88
CA GLU A 223 4.76 -33.25 -7.59
C GLU A 223 5.26 -31.83 -7.85
N LEU A 224 4.88 -31.22 -8.97
CA LEU A 224 5.27 -29.85 -9.31
C LEU A 224 4.70 -28.83 -8.33
N VAL A 225 3.44 -28.96 -7.92
CA VAL A 225 2.82 -28.06 -6.94
C VAL A 225 3.50 -28.21 -5.57
N ALA A 226 3.84 -29.43 -5.16
CA ALA A 226 4.56 -29.66 -3.90
C ALA A 226 5.97 -29.05 -3.93
N LYS A 227 6.68 -29.18 -5.05
CA LYS A 227 8.06 -28.69 -5.21
C LYS A 227 8.14 -27.21 -5.58
N SER A 228 7.12 -26.58 -6.15
CA SER A 228 7.12 -25.14 -6.50
C SER A 228 7.09 -24.23 -5.27
N GLY A 229 6.50 -24.70 -4.17
CA GLY A 229 6.36 -23.91 -2.94
C GLY A 229 5.34 -22.80 -3.07
N ASP A 230 4.59 -22.78 -4.16
CA ASP A 230 3.34 -22.05 -4.20
C ASP A 230 2.40 -22.65 -3.17
N THR A 231 1.83 -21.81 -2.31
CA THR A 231 0.74 -22.25 -1.45
C THR A 231 -0.42 -22.66 -2.35
N LEU A 232 -0.96 -23.88 -2.19
CA LEU A 232 -2.14 -24.39 -2.91
C LEU A 232 -3.30 -23.37 -2.98
N SER A 233 -3.41 -22.49 -1.98
CA SER A 233 -4.35 -21.36 -1.95
C SER A 233 -4.13 -20.29 -3.04
N ARG A 234 -2.88 -20.00 -3.40
CA ARG A 234 -2.54 -19.07 -4.49
C ARG A 234 -2.90 -19.66 -5.85
N ILE A 235 -2.71 -20.97 -6.06
CA ILE A 235 -3.00 -21.61 -7.35
C ILE A 235 -4.48 -21.98 -7.46
N SER A 236 -5.13 -22.57 -6.45
CA SER A 236 -6.53 -23.01 -6.59
C SER A 236 -7.57 -21.91 -6.40
N GLY A 237 -7.21 -20.72 -5.86
CA GLY A 237 -8.18 -19.70 -5.45
C GLY A 237 -9.08 -20.13 -4.27
N ARG A 238 -8.82 -21.33 -3.72
CA ARG A 238 -9.46 -21.93 -2.55
C ARG A 238 -8.38 -22.56 -1.67
N SER A 239 -8.59 -22.48 -0.35
CA SER A 239 -7.55 -22.77 0.62
C SER A 239 -7.35 -24.26 0.87
N ALA A 240 -6.08 -24.64 1.06
CA ALA A 240 -5.65 -25.90 1.63
C ALA A 240 -6.12 -26.02 3.10
N GLY A 241 -7.22 -26.72 3.33
CA GLY A 241 -7.54 -27.27 4.65
C GLY A 241 -6.73 -28.54 4.92
N PRO A 242 -6.38 -28.84 6.18
CA PRO A 242 -5.72 -30.10 6.51
C PRO A 242 -6.68 -31.25 6.22
N GLY A 243 -6.43 -31.98 5.13
CA GLY A 243 -7.16 -33.22 4.78
C GLY A 243 -7.73 -33.36 3.36
N ARG A 244 -7.48 -32.43 2.42
CA ARG A 244 -8.06 -32.49 1.05
C ARG A 244 -7.07 -32.31 -0.10
N ARG A 245 -5.95 -33.05 -0.13
CA ARG A 245 -4.96 -32.89 -1.22
C ARG A 245 -5.44 -33.33 -2.61
N SER A 246 -6.37 -34.29 -2.70
CA SER A 246 -6.76 -34.91 -3.97
C SER A 246 -7.89 -34.21 -4.75
N ASN A 247 -8.74 -33.39 -4.12
CA ASN A 247 -9.94 -32.84 -4.77
C ASN A 247 -9.75 -31.49 -5.49
N ASP A 248 -8.60 -30.83 -5.33
CA ASP A 248 -8.36 -29.47 -5.86
C ASP A 248 -7.57 -29.48 -7.19
N LEU A 249 -6.96 -30.62 -7.56
CA LEU A 249 -6.18 -30.81 -8.80
C LEU A 249 -6.92 -30.40 -10.08
N PRO A 250 -8.22 -30.71 -10.29
CA PRO A 250 -8.94 -30.29 -11.50
C PRO A 250 -9.07 -28.76 -11.62
N GLU A 251 -9.27 -28.06 -10.50
CA GLU A 251 -9.42 -26.60 -10.47
C GLU A 251 -8.07 -25.89 -10.66
N ILE A 252 -7.02 -26.41 -9.99
CA ILE A 252 -5.63 -26.03 -10.21
C ILE A 252 -5.25 -26.19 -11.68
N ARG A 253 -5.53 -27.35 -12.27
CA ARG A 253 -5.27 -27.63 -13.69
C ARG A 253 -5.99 -26.62 -14.57
N LYS A 254 -7.27 -26.37 -14.33
CA LYS A 254 -8.07 -25.41 -15.10
C LYS A 254 -7.46 -24.01 -15.05
N ARG A 255 -7.08 -23.53 -13.86
CA ARG A 255 -6.50 -22.19 -13.69
C ARG A 255 -5.11 -22.09 -14.32
N LEU A 256 -4.22 -23.04 -14.05
CA LEU A 256 -2.89 -23.07 -14.64
C LEU A 256 -2.99 -23.13 -16.18
N THR A 257 -3.88 -23.97 -16.73
CA THR A 257 -4.10 -24.03 -18.18
C THR A 257 -4.53 -22.67 -18.74
N LYS A 258 -5.47 -22.00 -18.06
CA LYS A 258 -5.93 -20.66 -18.45
C LYS A 258 -4.79 -19.63 -18.42
N GLU A 259 -4.02 -19.59 -17.35
CA GLU A 259 -2.91 -18.64 -17.19
C GLU A 259 -1.74 -18.93 -18.15
N ILE A 260 -1.48 -20.20 -18.46
CA ILE A 260 -0.47 -20.59 -19.45
C ILE A 260 -0.90 -20.20 -20.86
N GLN A 261 -2.18 -20.32 -21.18
CA GLN A 261 -2.74 -19.90 -22.47
C GLN A 261 -2.92 -18.39 -22.58
N GLU A 262 -2.82 -17.65 -21.48
CA GLU A 262 -2.93 -16.19 -21.48
C GLU A 262 -1.84 -15.56 -22.37
N ASP A 263 -2.24 -14.52 -23.10
CA ASP A 263 -1.30 -13.69 -23.83
C ASP A 263 -0.58 -12.76 -22.85
N ILE A 264 0.76 -12.85 -22.82
CA ILE A 264 1.60 -12.08 -21.90
C ILE A 264 1.57 -10.58 -22.25
N ASP A 265 1.50 -10.23 -23.53
CA ASP A 265 1.44 -8.83 -23.96
C ASP A 265 0.10 -8.20 -23.57
N GLU A 266 -1.00 -8.95 -23.68
CA GLU A 266 -2.29 -8.51 -23.15
C GLU A 266 -2.27 -8.37 -21.63
N ALA A 267 -1.66 -9.32 -20.92
CA ALA A 267 -1.53 -9.26 -19.46
C ALA A 267 -0.75 -8.01 -19.01
N PHE A 268 0.38 -7.73 -19.66
CA PHE A 268 1.17 -6.52 -19.40
C PHE A 268 0.40 -5.24 -19.73
N SER A 269 -0.32 -5.22 -20.85
CA SER A 269 -1.12 -4.06 -21.28
C SER A 269 -2.28 -3.79 -20.33
N ARG A 270 -2.94 -4.83 -19.81
CA ARG A 270 -3.97 -4.71 -18.77
C ARG A 270 -3.37 -4.17 -17.47
N ASN A 271 -2.22 -4.70 -17.05
CA ASN A 271 -1.57 -4.27 -15.81
C ASN A 271 -1.10 -2.82 -15.85
N MET A 272 -0.67 -2.33 -17.03
CA MET A 272 -0.17 -0.97 -17.20
C MET A 272 -1.11 0.09 -16.61
N VAL A 273 -2.41 -0.02 -16.85
CA VAL A 273 -3.38 0.99 -16.39
C VAL A 273 -3.39 1.09 -14.86
N LEU A 274 -3.37 -0.05 -14.17
CA LEU A 274 -3.31 -0.08 -12.71
C LEU A 274 -1.94 0.40 -12.22
N PHE A 275 -0.85 -0.01 -12.90
CA PHE A 275 0.51 0.37 -12.56
C PHE A 275 0.73 1.89 -12.64
N GLU A 276 0.24 2.56 -13.69
CA GLU A 276 0.34 4.02 -13.81
C GLU A 276 -0.38 4.75 -12.67
N ARG A 277 -1.54 4.24 -12.24
CA ARG A 277 -2.28 4.82 -11.10
C ARG A 277 -1.50 4.67 -9.80
N LYS A 278 -0.79 3.55 -9.61
CA LYS A 278 0.11 3.36 -8.47
C LYS A 278 1.26 4.37 -8.52
N LEU A 279 1.91 4.53 -9.68
CA LEU A 279 2.98 5.52 -9.85
C LEU A 279 2.49 6.94 -9.54
N ASP A 280 1.32 7.33 -10.04
CA ASP A 280 0.75 8.66 -9.78
C ASP A 280 0.44 8.88 -8.30
N MET A 281 -0.08 7.86 -7.61
CA MET A 281 -0.38 7.94 -6.18
C MET A 281 0.91 8.04 -5.35
N GLN A 282 1.93 7.24 -5.67
CA GLN A 282 3.23 7.29 -5.02
C GLN A 282 3.92 8.64 -5.25
N ASN A 283 3.88 9.17 -6.48
CA ASN A 283 4.45 10.47 -6.81
C ASN A 283 3.81 11.59 -5.97
N LYS A 284 2.48 11.56 -5.78
CA LYS A 284 1.79 12.53 -4.92
C LYS A 284 2.23 12.44 -3.46
N GLN A 285 2.43 11.22 -2.93
CA GLN A 285 2.91 11.01 -1.56
C GLN A 285 4.37 11.47 -1.37
N LEU A 286 5.25 11.15 -2.31
CA LEU A 286 6.65 11.60 -2.28
C LEU A 286 6.75 13.13 -2.33
N ASN A 287 5.98 13.79 -3.20
CA ASN A 287 5.98 15.25 -3.27
C ASN A 287 5.46 15.91 -1.99
N LYS A 288 4.44 15.32 -1.33
CA LYS A 288 3.96 15.79 -0.03
C LYS A 288 5.06 15.70 1.03
N THR A 289 5.75 14.56 1.09
CA THR A 289 6.85 14.30 2.02
C THR A 289 8.03 15.27 1.79
N LEU A 290 8.42 15.49 0.53
CA LEU A 290 9.51 16.42 0.18
C LEU A 290 9.21 17.88 0.54
N GLN A 291 7.98 18.34 0.31
CA GLN A 291 7.57 19.70 0.70
C GLN A 291 7.64 19.89 2.21
N GLN A 292 7.31 18.85 2.97
CA GLN A 292 7.38 18.85 4.43
C GLN A 292 8.84 18.89 4.91
N GLU A 293 9.69 17.98 4.44
CA GLU A 293 11.11 17.87 4.84
C GLU A 293 11.95 19.12 4.50
N SER A 294 11.67 19.80 3.37
CA SER A 294 12.41 21.02 2.99
C SER A 294 12.28 22.16 4.02
N GLY A 295 11.20 22.16 4.82
CA GLY A 295 10.97 23.14 5.89
C GLY A 295 11.84 22.92 7.14
N HIS A 296 12.40 21.71 7.31
CA HIS A 296 12.99 21.26 8.59
C HIS A 296 14.52 21.13 8.57
N ILE A 297 15.15 20.85 7.42
CA ILE A 297 16.58 20.52 7.34
C ILE A 297 17.50 21.68 7.76
N ILE A 298 17.06 22.95 7.63
CA ILE A 298 17.91 24.12 7.90
C ILE A 298 18.17 24.32 9.41
N SER A 299 17.33 23.80 10.31
CA SER A 299 17.49 23.96 11.77
C SER A 299 18.03 22.71 12.50
N ALA A 300 17.91 21.51 11.91
CA ALA A 300 18.15 20.24 12.61
C ALA A 300 19.63 19.90 12.90
N LEU A 301 20.58 20.49 12.16
CA LEU A 301 22.01 20.15 12.23
C LEU A 301 22.76 20.82 13.40
N THR A 302 22.16 21.82 14.05
CA THR A 302 22.79 22.58 15.16
C THR A 302 21.95 22.63 16.44
N ALA A 303 20.76 22.03 16.45
CA ALA A 303 19.78 22.20 17.52
C ALA A 303 19.66 20.98 18.46
N GLY A 304 19.24 21.21 19.70
CA GLY A 304 19.03 20.17 20.72
C GLY A 304 17.85 19.25 20.36
N ALA A 305 17.72 18.10 21.04
CA ALA A 305 16.65 17.14 20.71
C ALA A 305 15.23 17.72 20.81
N HIS A 306 15.00 18.64 21.75
CA HIS A 306 13.74 19.36 21.89
C HIS A 306 13.48 20.35 20.74
N ASP A 307 14.51 20.93 20.14
CA ASP A 307 14.37 21.87 19.01
C ASP A 307 13.90 21.19 17.73
N ARG A 308 14.03 19.86 17.66
CA ARG A 308 13.53 19.03 16.56
C ARG A 308 12.03 18.77 16.65
N ILE A 309 11.38 19.12 17.76
CA ILE A 309 9.95 18.87 17.97
C ILE A 309 9.12 20.04 17.46
N ASN A 310 8.14 19.71 16.62
CA ASN A 310 7.30 20.69 15.93
C ASN A 310 6.26 21.34 16.86
N ASP A 311 5.61 20.55 17.71
CA ASP A 311 4.57 21.07 18.62
C ASP A 311 5.18 21.88 19.78
N PRO A 312 4.70 23.11 20.04
CA PRO A 312 5.26 23.96 21.08
C PRO A 312 5.09 23.42 22.50
N ASP A 313 3.99 22.71 22.81
CA ASP A 313 3.77 22.13 24.13
C ASP A 313 4.69 20.94 24.35
N LEU A 314 4.77 20.02 23.37
CA LEU A 314 5.65 18.86 23.48
C LEU A 314 7.12 19.26 23.50
N ARG A 315 7.53 20.26 22.72
CA ARG A 315 8.88 20.81 22.77
C ARG A 315 9.23 21.34 24.16
N LYS A 316 8.30 22.05 24.81
CA LYS A 316 8.50 22.54 26.17
C LYS A 316 8.59 21.40 27.17
N LEU A 317 7.68 20.43 27.09
CA LEU A 317 7.73 19.22 27.93
C LEU A 317 9.08 18.49 27.78
N TRP A 318 9.54 18.29 26.56
CA TRP A 318 10.81 17.63 26.26
C TRP A 318 12.00 18.37 26.88
N LYS A 319 11.97 19.70 26.83
CA LYS A 319 12.99 20.57 27.40
C LYS A 319 12.97 20.54 28.93
N ASP A 320 11.79 20.69 29.54
CA ASP A 320 11.60 20.74 30.99
C ASP A 320 12.01 19.40 31.64
N MET A 321 11.79 18.28 30.95
CA MET A 321 12.16 16.94 31.41
C MET A 321 13.59 16.53 31.01
N ALA A 322 14.32 17.39 30.29
CA ALA A 322 15.67 17.12 29.79
C ALA A 322 15.79 15.81 28.98
N TRP A 323 14.76 15.45 28.22
CA TRP A 323 14.80 14.26 27.37
C TRP A 323 15.70 14.48 26.16
N THR A 324 16.45 13.44 25.80
CA THR A 324 17.34 13.45 24.64
C THR A 324 16.57 13.04 23.38
N GLY A 325 17.05 12.08 22.60
CA GLY A 325 16.42 11.65 21.34
C GLY A 325 15.22 10.73 21.50
N SER A 326 15.10 10.05 22.64
CA SER A 326 13.97 9.16 22.93
C SER A 326 13.62 9.14 24.43
N VAL A 327 12.40 8.72 24.73
CA VAL A 327 11.86 8.60 26.09
C VAL A 327 11.10 7.29 26.24
N LYS A 328 11.11 6.69 27.43
CA LYS A 328 10.25 5.53 27.72
C LYS A 328 8.79 5.93 27.58
N ALA A 329 8.04 5.17 26.80
CA ALA A 329 6.71 5.58 26.37
C ALA A 329 5.76 5.84 27.57
N ARG A 330 5.75 4.97 28.60
CA ARG A 330 4.97 5.19 29.83
C ARG A 330 5.34 6.47 30.57
N THR A 331 6.64 6.80 30.62
CA THR A 331 7.14 8.02 31.25
C THR A 331 6.65 9.25 30.49
N PHE A 332 6.64 9.20 29.16
CA PHE A 332 6.12 10.29 28.33
C PHE A 332 4.66 10.63 28.69
N VAL A 333 3.76 9.63 28.70
CA VAL A 333 2.32 9.87 28.93
C VAL A 333 2.03 10.42 30.33
N LEU A 334 2.73 9.93 31.36
CA LEU A 334 2.55 10.44 32.73
C LEU A 334 2.98 11.91 32.85
N ASN A 335 4.13 12.28 32.28
CA ASN A 335 4.60 13.66 32.32
C ASN A 335 3.75 14.59 31.45
N LEU A 336 3.15 14.06 30.37
CA LEU A 336 2.18 14.81 29.55
C LEU A 336 0.92 15.15 30.33
N HIS A 337 0.37 14.20 31.09
CA HIS A 337 -0.76 14.45 32.00
C HIS A 337 -0.41 15.53 33.02
N ASP A 338 0.74 15.40 33.69
CA ASP A 338 1.16 16.34 34.73
C ASP A 338 1.40 17.75 34.15
N TYR A 339 1.98 17.84 32.96
CA TYR A 339 2.19 19.11 32.25
C TYR A 339 0.87 19.85 31.99
N TYR A 340 -0.15 19.16 31.47
CA TYR A 340 -1.44 19.79 31.20
C TYR A 340 -2.25 20.08 32.48
N ALA A 341 -2.14 19.22 33.51
CA ALA A 341 -2.73 19.46 34.82
C ALA A 341 -2.14 20.74 35.47
N ASP A 342 -0.82 20.93 35.37
CA ASP A 342 -0.11 22.11 35.87
C ASP A 342 -0.43 23.38 35.09
N GLN A 343 -0.57 23.31 33.76
CA GLN A 343 -1.02 24.46 32.99
C GLN A 343 -2.44 24.90 33.39
N HIS A 344 -3.33 23.94 33.67
CA HIS A 344 -4.70 24.22 34.05
C HIS A 344 -4.81 24.82 35.46
N SER A 345 -4.00 24.34 36.41
CA SER A 345 -3.94 24.89 37.76
C SER A 345 -3.44 26.34 37.77
N ARG A 346 -2.45 26.65 36.92
CA ARG A 346 -1.94 28.02 36.72
C ARG A 346 -2.94 28.95 36.02
N ALA A 347 -3.74 28.42 35.09
CA ALA A 347 -4.78 29.19 34.41
C ALA A 347 -6.01 29.48 35.29
N SER A 348 -6.25 28.66 36.32
CA SER A 348 -7.39 28.76 37.25
C SER A 348 -7.08 29.49 38.57
N GLY A 349 -5.91 30.13 38.70
CA GLY A 349 -5.53 30.93 39.87
C GLY A 349 -6.44 32.16 40.09
N PRO A 350 -6.51 32.71 41.32
CA PRO A 350 -7.56 33.66 41.70
C PRO A 350 -7.47 34.94 40.88
N ARG A 351 -8.56 35.34 40.21
CA ARG A 351 -8.75 36.72 39.74
C ARG A 351 -8.68 37.62 40.97
N THR A 352 -7.56 38.29 41.16
CA THR A 352 -7.38 39.27 42.22
C THR A 352 -8.46 40.34 42.09
N VAL A 353 -9.37 40.34 43.05
CA VAL A 353 -10.32 41.42 43.27
C VAL A 353 -9.49 42.64 43.70
N ASN A 354 -9.20 43.53 42.75
CA ASN A 354 -8.63 44.84 43.07
C ASN A 354 -9.68 45.66 43.84
N LYS A 355 -9.57 45.68 45.17
CA LYS A 355 -10.22 46.66 46.06
C LYS A 355 -9.24 47.77 46.39
N GLY A 356 -9.48 48.97 45.82
CA GLY A 356 -9.01 50.30 46.25
C GLY A 356 -7.49 50.56 46.18
N SER A 357 -6.97 51.73 45.81
CA SER A 357 -7.58 53.04 45.63
C SER A 357 -6.60 54.05 45.00
N PHE A 358 -7.16 55.11 44.41
CA PHE A 358 -6.63 56.46 44.10
C PHE A 358 -5.62 56.70 42.95
N SER A 359 -6.19 57.24 41.86
CA SER A 359 -5.80 58.43 41.08
C SER A 359 -4.32 58.82 40.95
N SER A 360 -3.81 58.88 39.71
CA SER A 360 -3.57 60.17 39.03
C SER A 360 -3.26 59.99 37.55
N SER A 361 -3.95 60.79 36.74
CA SER A 361 -3.82 60.90 35.29
C SER A 361 -2.56 61.68 34.90
N VAL A 362 -1.76 61.17 33.96
CA VAL A 362 -0.97 62.01 33.06
C VAL A 362 -0.84 61.35 31.68
N ILE A 363 -1.04 62.17 30.66
CA ILE A 363 -1.16 61.84 29.23
C ILE A 363 0.22 61.89 28.56
N SER A 364 0.36 61.19 27.42
CA SER A 364 1.31 61.35 26.27
C SER A 364 2.48 60.35 26.23
N LEU A 365 2.92 59.70 25.12
CA LEU A 365 2.71 59.81 23.66
C LEU A 365 2.87 58.41 22.98
N PRO A 366 2.45 58.23 21.71
CA PRO A 366 2.41 56.95 21.01
C PRO A 366 3.70 56.67 20.22
N SER A 367 4.22 55.44 20.28
CA SER A 367 5.30 55.01 19.36
C SER A 367 5.12 53.58 18.86
N ALA A 368 5.07 53.50 17.54
CA ALA A 368 5.32 52.35 16.65
C ALA A 368 4.58 51.03 16.93
N ARG A 369 3.48 50.86 16.20
CA ARG A 369 2.93 49.55 15.82
C ARG A 369 4.00 48.77 15.05
N VAL A 370 4.62 47.79 15.71
CA VAL A 370 5.07 46.58 15.03
C VAL A 370 3.88 45.64 15.06
N ASN A 371 3.35 45.31 13.88
CA ASN A 371 2.33 44.30 13.71
C ASN A 371 2.91 42.93 14.10
N SER A 372 2.89 42.61 15.39
CA SER A 372 2.86 41.22 15.82
C SER A 372 1.50 40.67 15.44
N ILE A 373 1.50 39.78 14.44
CA ILE A 373 0.37 38.93 14.12
C ILE A 373 -0.06 38.26 15.43
N PRO A 374 -1.28 38.49 15.94
CA PRO A 374 -1.76 37.74 17.08
C PRO A 374 -1.92 36.31 16.60
N SER A 375 -1.10 35.40 17.12
CA SER A 375 -1.34 33.98 16.97
C SER A 375 -2.75 33.70 17.49
N THR A 376 -3.61 33.28 16.57
CA THR A 376 -4.98 32.85 16.80
C THR A 376 -4.98 31.56 17.59
N SER A 377 -4.68 31.62 18.89
CA SER A 377 -5.08 30.60 19.85
C SER A 377 -6.47 30.99 20.36
N ARG A 378 -7.52 30.65 19.60
CA ARG A 378 -8.83 30.45 20.22
C ARG A 378 -8.59 29.35 21.26
N LYS A 379 -8.57 29.71 22.55
CA LYS A 379 -8.63 28.73 23.64
C LYS A 379 -10.00 28.08 23.55
N THR A 380 -10.14 27.05 22.73
CA THR A 380 -11.18 26.04 22.85
C THR A 380 -11.12 25.52 24.29
N ASP A 381 -12.28 25.30 24.90
CA ASP A 381 -12.35 24.82 26.27
C ASP A 381 -11.96 23.32 26.28
N ASP A 382 -10.66 23.03 26.12
CA ASP A 382 -10.08 21.68 25.99
C ASP A 382 -10.22 20.84 27.29
N ARG A 383 -10.97 21.35 28.28
CA ARG A 383 -11.16 20.72 29.60
C ARG A 383 -11.73 19.31 29.50
N TRP A 384 -12.65 19.10 28.56
CA TRP A 384 -13.26 17.79 28.35
C TRP A 384 -12.19 16.75 27.94
N ALA A 385 -11.27 17.14 27.06
CA ALA A 385 -10.24 16.28 26.50
C ALA A 385 -9.18 15.88 27.53
N LEU A 386 -8.85 16.77 28.48
CA LEU A 386 -7.89 16.48 29.55
C LEU A 386 -8.30 15.30 30.45
N SER A 387 -9.60 15.02 30.58
CA SER A 387 -10.08 13.86 31.35
C SER A 387 -9.64 12.51 30.76
N TYR A 388 -9.25 12.50 29.49
CA TYR A 388 -8.80 11.32 28.74
C TYR A 388 -7.28 11.17 28.69
N ILE A 389 -6.51 12.16 29.14
CA ILE A 389 -5.06 12.05 29.26
C ILE A 389 -4.75 11.57 30.68
N SER A 390 -5.01 10.31 31.01
CA SER A 390 -4.81 9.81 32.38
C SER A 390 -4.15 8.43 32.41
N ALA A 391 -3.71 8.00 33.60
CA ALA A 391 -3.12 6.68 33.84
C ALA A 391 -3.98 5.52 33.29
N THR A 392 -5.30 5.69 33.22
CA THR A 392 -6.26 4.71 32.71
C THR A 392 -6.07 4.42 31.22
N TYR A 393 -5.70 5.41 30.42
CA TYR A 393 -5.63 5.31 28.95
C TYR A 393 -4.20 5.31 28.43
N VAL A 394 -3.23 5.13 29.32
CA VAL A 394 -1.81 5.11 28.98
C VAL A 394 -1.60 4.15 27.82
N GLN A 395 -2.05 2.89 27.91
CA GLN A 395 -1.83 1.92 26.85
C GLN A 395 -2.32 2.38 25.46
N SER A 396 -3.54 2.90 25.36
CA SER A 396 -4.09 3.40 24.08
C SER A 396 -3.27 4.58 23.52
N ILE A 397 -2.87 5.51 24.39
CA ILE A 397 -2.04 6.66 23.99
C ILE A 397 -0.64 6.20 23.56
N LEU A 398 -0.06 5.23 24.28
CA LEU A 398 1.24 4.66 23.92
C LEU A 398 1.19 4.08 22.52
N GLU A 399 0.24 3.22 22.24
CA GLU A 399 0.11 2.56 20.93
C GLU A 399 -0.17 3.52 19.78
N ALA A 400 -0.62 4.74 20.07
CA ALA A 400 -0.84 5.77 19.05
C ALA A 400 0.44 6.53 18.71
N VAL A 401 1.37 6.68 19.66
CA VAL A 401 2.62 7.43 19.45
C VAL A 401 3.80 6.50 19.16
N ASP A 402 3.90 5.38 19.89
CA ASP A 402 4.87 4.29 19.70
C ASP A 402 4.32 3.31 18.64
N ASP A 403 4.38 3.74 17.37
CA ASP A 403 3.79 3.02 16.23
C ASP A 403 4.53 1.69 15.96
N ASP A 404 5.83 1.61 16.29
CA ASP A 404 6.63 0.39 16.15
C ASP A 404 6.49 -0.59 17.34
N GLY A 405 5.95 -0.13 18.48
CA GLY A 405 5.65 -0.93 19.65
C GLY A 405 6.90 -1.29 20.48
N THR A 406 8.01 -0.58 20.29
CA THR A 406 9.29 -0.83 20.97
C THR A 406 9.27 -0.46 22.45
N GLY A 407 8.30 0.34 22.90
CA GLY A 407 8.20 0.86 24.26
C GLY A 407 8.97 2.16 24.47
N PHE A 408 9.56 2.72 23.42
CA PHE A 408 10.24 4.01 23.41
C PHE A 408 9.59 4.93 22.39
N ILE A 409 9.55 6.23 22.69
CA ILE A 409 9.03 7.26 21.81
C ILE A 409 10.20 8.17 21.42
N SER A 410 10.49 8.24 20.13
CA SER A 410 11.50 9.10 19.52
C SER A 410 10.93 10.47 19.14
N THR A 411 11.80 11.45 18.91
CA THR A 411 11.38 12.77 18.39
C THR A 411 10.69 12.66 17.02
N ARG A 412 11.05 11.65 16.22
CA ARG A 412 10.43 11.40 14.91
C ARG A 412 8.99 10.95 15.07
N GLU A 413 8.74 9.94 15.89
CA GLU A 413 7.41 9.40 16.14
C GLU A 413 6.45 10.46 16.72
N VAL A 414 6.97 11.32 17.61
CA VAL A 414 6.18 12.43 18.15
C VAL A 414 5.81 13.44 17.08
N ASN A 415 6.75 13.79 16.20
CA ASN A 415 6.45 14.70 15.10
C ASN A 415 5.43 14.10 14.14
N THR A 416 5.62 12.82 13.75
CA THR A 416 4.65 12.11 12.91
C THR A 416 3.26 12.10 13.56
N PHE A 417 3.17 11.79 14.86
CA PHE A 417 1.90 11.80 15.60
C PHE A 417 1.23 13.19 15.62
N VAL A 418 2.01 14.26 15.81
CA VAL A 418 1.50 15.64 15.81
C VAL A 418 1.08 16.07 14.40
N GLU A 419 1.80 15.66 13.37
CA GLU A 419 1.54 16.02 11.97
C GLU A 419 0.25 15.40 11.44
N GLU A 420 -0.14 14.25 11.97
CA GLU A 420 -1.42 13.61 11.66
C GLU A 420 -2.62 14.25 12.36
N ARG A 421 -2.39 15.18 13.30
CA ARG A 421 -3.46 15.89 13.99
C ARG A 421 -4.29 16.70 12.98
N PRO A 422 -5.64 16.55 12.99
CA PRO A 422 -6.50 17.32 12.10
C PRO A 422 -6.35 18.84 12.26
N ASN A 423 -6.51 19.57 11.17
CA ASN A 423 -6.40 21.02 11.18
C ASN A 423 -7.45 21.65 12.11
N GLY A 424 -6.99 22.49 13.03
CA GLY A 424 -7.85 23.18 13.98
C GLY A 424 -8.13 22.42 15.28
N TRP A 425 -7.62 21.19 15.44
CA TRP A 425 -7.69 20.45 16.70
C TRP A 425 -6.53 20.85 17.63
N SER A 426 -6.80 20.91 18.93
CA SER A 426 -5.78 21.06 19.95
C SER A 426 -5.05 19.73 20.21
N LEU A 427 -3.88 19.78 20.83
CA LEU A 427 -3.15 18.56 21.19
C LEU A 427 -3.94 17.68 22.19
N PRO A 428 -4.60 18.24 23.22
CA PRO A 428 -5.46 17.44 24.09
C PRO A 428 -6.60 16.74 23.38
N GLU A 429 -7.30 17.41 22.45
CA GLU A 429 -8.38 16.81 21.66
C GLU A 429 -7.87 15.61 20.85
N TRP A 430 -6.67 15.73 20.28
CA TRP A 430 -6.02 14.65 19.54
C TRP A 430 -5.67 13.44 20.42
N PHE A 431 -5.14 13.69 21.63
CA PHE A 431 -4.91 12.62 22.60
C PHE A 431 -6.20 11.99 23.10
N ALA A 432 -7.28 12.75 23.27
CA ALA A 432 -8.58 12.21 23.68
C ALA A 432 -9.16 11.26 22.62
N TYR A 433 -9.00 11.59 21.34
CA TYR A 433 -9.34 10.68 20.25
C TYR A 433 -8.55 9.36 20.36
N TRP A 434 -7.23 9.40 20.51
CA TRP A 434 -6.45 8.15 20.60
C TRP A 434 -6.66 7.37 21.91
N ALA A 435 -6.98 8.07 22.99
CA ALA A 435 -7.26 7.44 24.28
C ALA A 435 -8.54 6.58 24.24
N VAL A 436 -9.61 7.10 23.62
CA VAL A 436 -10.95 6.45 23.61
C VAL A 436 -11.67 6.56 22.27
N GLY A 437 -11.61 7.71 21.59
CA GLY A 437 -12.32 7.95 20.32
C GLY A 437 -12.02 6.92 19.22
N TRP A 438 -10.77 6.48 19.09
CA TRP A 438 -10.39 5.44 18.14
C TRP A 438 -11.08 4.10 18.45
N GLN A 439 -11.27 3.74 19.73
CA GLN A 439 -12.04 2.55 20.12
C GLN A 439 -13.52 2.67 19.75
N ILE A 440 -14.10 3.87 19.89
CA ILE A 440 -15.48 4.16 19.45
C ILE A 440 -15.58 3.93 17.94
N SER A 441 -14.67 4.52 17.15
CA SER A 441 -14.62 4.36 15.69
C SER A 441 -14.51 2.89 15.28
N ILE A 442 -13.58 2.13 15.88
CA ILE A 442 -13.43 0.69 15.64
C ILE A 442 -14.71 -0.09 15.95
N THR A 443 -15.39 0.25 17.06
CA THR A 443 -16.65 -0.40 17.44
C THR A 443 -17.74 -0.14 16.40
N GLN A 444 -17.86 1.11 15.93
CA GLN A 444 -18.81 1.47 14.87
C GLN A 444 -18.53 0.73 13.56
N TYR A 445 -17.26 0.67 13.12
CA TYR A 445 -16.92 -0.09 11.91
C TYR A 445 -17.14 -1.59 12.06
N LYS A 446 -16.90 -2.16 13.25
CA LYS A 446 -17.23 -3.56 13.53
C LYS A 446 -18.72 -3.81 13.30
N SER A 447 -19.60 -2.97 13.82
CA SER A 447 -21.06 -3.06 13.62
C SER A 447 -21.46 -2.88 12.15
N LYS A 448 -20.89 -1.88 11.46
CA LYS A 448 -21.07 -1.67 10.01
C LYS A 448 -20.70 -2.92 9.20
N ILE A 449 -19.57 -3.55 9.51
CA ILE A 449 -19.08 -4.73 8.78
C ILE A 449 -20.01 -5.94 9.02
N TYR A 450 -20.41 -6.20 10.27
CA TYR A 450 -21.40 -7.26 10.55
C TYR A 450 -22.69 -7.03 9.76
N GLY A 451 -23.23 -5.81 9.77
CA GLY A 451 -24.44 -5.46 9.02
C GLY A 451 -24.29 -5.70 7.52
N LEU A 452 -23.16 -5.31 6.91
CA LEU A 452 -22.89 -5.57 5.50
C LEU A 452 -22.82 -7.07 5.19
N VAL A 453 -22.11 -7.85 6.01
CA VAL A 453 -21.96 -9.29 5.79
C VAL A 453 -23.31 -10.00 5.91
N GLN A 454 -24.14 -9.63 6.88
CA GLN A 454 -25.50 -10.16 7.00
C GLN A 454 -26.34 -9.81 5.76
N SER A 455 -26.27 -8.58 5.25
CA SER A 455 -26.98 -8.18 4.03
C SER A 455 -26.46 -8.91 2.79
N MET A 456 -25.16 -9.24 2.74
CA MET A 456 -24.62 -10.11 1.69
C MET A 456 -25.15 -11.54 1.76
N PHE A 457 -25.43 -12.08 2.94
CA PHE A 457 -26.06 -13.40 3.06
C PHE A 457 -27.54 -13.37 2.68
N GLU A 458 -28.27 -12.33 3.06
CA GLU A 458 -29.69 -12.17 2.66
C GLU A 458 -29.86 -11.92 1.16
N ILE A 459 -28.94 -11.20 0.51
CA ILE A 459 -29.06 -10.93 -0.93
C ILE A 459 -28.97 -12.21 -1.78
N LEU A 460 -28.37 -13.27 -1.24
CA LEU A 460 -28.21 -14.54 -1.94
C LEU A 460 -29.53 -15.14 -2.38
N ASP A 461 -30.63 -14.89 -1.66
CA ASP A 461 -31.97 -15.36 -2.02
C ASP A 461 -32.51 -14.73 -3.32
N TYR A 462 -31.89 -13.64 -3.76
CA TYR A 462 -32.25 -12.89 -4.97
C TYR A 462 -31.21 -13.02 -6.10
N VAL A 463 -30.04 -13.60 -5.83
CA VAL A 463 -28.97 -13.79 -6.83
C VAL A 463 -29.43 -14.77 -7.90
N LEU A 464 -29.17 -14.46 -9.17
CA LEU A 464 -29.52 -15.34 -10.29
C LEU A 464 -28.86 -16.72 -10.14
N PRO A 465 -29.53 -17.82 -10.53
CA PRO A 465 -28.99 -19.18 -10.42
C PRO A 465 -27.59 -19.34 -11.04
N SER A 466 -27.36 -18.71 -12.20
CA SER A 466 -26.07 -18.74 -12.92
C SER A 466 -24.91 -18.12 -12.15
N ASN A 467 -25.19 -17.18 -11.24
CA ASN A 467 -24.19 -16.53 -10.39
C ASN A 467 -24.03 -17.23 -9.03
N ARG A 468 -24.99 -18.07 -8.63
CA ARG A 468 -25.10 -18.60 -7.28
C ARG A 468 -23.84 -19.32 -6.80
N ARG A 469 -23.29 -20.19 -7.65
CA ARG A 469 -22.03 -20.91 -7.36
C ARG A 469 -20.86 -19.94 -7.09
N GLY A 470 -20.75 -18.87 -7.87
CA GLY A 470 -19.70 -17.86 -7.71
C GLY A 470 -19.87 -17.05 -6.42
N ALA A 471 -21.09 -16.60 -6.15
CA ALA A 471 -21.42 -15.87 -4.93
C ALA A 471 -21.20 -16.72 -3.66
N ASP A 472 -21.65 -17.98 -3.64
CA ASP A 472 -21.44 -18.89 -2.51
C ASP A 472 -19.95 -19.19 -2.29
N ALA A 473 -19.18 -19.35 -3.38
CA ALA A 473 -17.74 -19.53 -3.32
C ALA A 473 -17.03 -18.31 -2.71
N TYR A 474 -17.46 -17.11 -3.12
CA TYR A 474 -16.93 -15.85 -2.61
C TYR A 474 -17.17 -15.68 -1.11
N LEU A 475 -18.41 -15.85 -0.63
CA LEU A 475 -18.76 -15.70 0.80
C LEU A 475 -18.20 -16.82 1.68
N SER A 476 -17.90 -17.98 1.10
CA SER A 476 -17.27 -19.10 1.82
C SER A 476 -15.74 -19.03 1.86
N HIS A 477 -15.13 -17.99 1.29
CA HIS A 477 -13.68 -17.86 1.21
C HIS A 477 -13.04 -17.59 2.59
N MET A 478 -11.77 -18.00 2.77
CA MET A 478 -11.06 -17.84 4.05
C MET A 478 -10.89 -16.39 4.48
N SER A 479 -10.99 -15.43 3.56
CA SER A 479 -11.02 -13.99 3.89
C SER A 479 -12.15 -13.69 4.88
N PHE A 480 -13.36 -14.21 4.68
CA PHE A 480 -14.48 -14.02 5.60
C PHE A 480 -14.21 -14.61 6.97
N TRP A 481 -13.59 -15.79 7.02
CA TRP A 481 -13.17 -16.40 8.29
C TRP A 481 -12.10 -15.56 9.01
N ARG A 482 -11.07 -15.08 8.30
CA ARG A 482 -10.03 -14.23 8.89
C ARG A 482 -10.59 -12.88 9.35
N MET A 483 -11.55 -12.30 8.61
CA MET A 483 -12.29 -11.11 9.03
C MET A 483 -13.12 -11.37 10.29
N GLU A 484 -13.79 -12.52 10.38
CA GLU A 484 -14.53 -12.93 11.58
C GLU A 484 -13.64 -12.94 12.83
N LEU A 485 -12.43 -13.52 12.72
CA LEU A 485 -11.49 -13.60 13.83
C LEU A 485 -11.10 -12.23 14.38
N ILE A 486 -10.72 -11.29 13.50
CA ILE A 486 -10.35 -9.94 13.91
C ILE A 486 -11.56 -9.18 14.46
N LEU A 487 -12.77 -9.38 13.92
CA LEU A 487 -13.99 -8.74 14.43
C LEU A 487 -14.36 -9.27 15.81
N ARG A 488 -14.34 -10.58 15.99
CA ARG A 488 -14.71 -11.24 17.25
C ARG A 488 -13.71 -10.96 18.36
N SER A 489 -12.41 -10.89 18.07
CA SER A 489 -11.40 -10.61 19.08
C SER A 489 -11.37 -9.16 19.57
N THR A 490 -11.83 -8.21 18.74
CA THR A 490 -11.85 -6.79 19.11
C THR A 490 -12.88 -6.49 20.18
N ARG A 491 -12.41 -5.93 21.29
CA ARG A 491 -13.24 -5.52 22.42
C ARG A 491 -14.01 -4.23 22.10
N PRO A 492 -15.34 -4.21 22.26
CA PRO A 492 -16.13 -3.01 22.03
C PRO A 492 -15.83 -1.95 23.09
N VAL A 493 -16.16 -0.70 22.79
CA VAL A 493 -16.10 0.41 23.75
C VAL A 493 -17.13 0.22 24.87
N ASP A 494 -16.82 0.69 26.09
CA ASP A 494 -17.80 0.77 27.18
C ASP A 494 -18.92 1.77 26.82
N PRO A 495 -20.21 1.38 26.84
CA PRO A 495 -21.33 2.25 26.50
C PRO A 495 -21.34 3.58 27.25
N LYS A 496 -20.82 3.64 28.48
CA LYS A 496 -20.74 4.88 29.27
C LYS A 496 -19.88 5.95 28.60
N ARG A 497 -18.93 5.56 27.75
CA ARG A 497 -18.03 6.46 27.02
C ARG A 497 -18.72 7.18 25.87
N LEU A 498 -19.82 6.65 25.36
CA LEU A 498 -20.61 7.26 24.30
C LEU A 498 -21.45 8.45 24.79
N ASN A 499 -21.50 8.69 26.11
CA ASN A 499 -22.27 9.79 26.70
C ASN A 499 -21.55 11.15 26.63
N ASP A 500 -20.28 11.18 26.22
CA ASP A 500 -19.52 12.43 26.03
C ASP A 500 -19.74 12.96 24.60
N PRO A 501 -20.55 14.02 24.42
CA PRO A 501 -20.91 14.51 23.09
C PRO A 501 -19.72 15.13 22.35
N ASP A 502 -18.74 15.69 23.06
CA ASP A 502 -17.56 16.27 22.41
C ASP A 502 -16.62 15.18 21.91
N LEU A 503 -16.39 14.12 22.69
CA LEU A 503 -15.60 12.98 22.23
C LEU A 503 -16.23 12.29 21.02
N VAL A 504 -17.55 12.06 21.05
CA VAL A 504 -18.28 11.43 19.93
C VAL A 504 -18.21 12.31 18.69
N ARG A 505 -18.46 13.62 18.80
CA ARG A 505 -18.39 14.56 17.68
C ARG A 505 -17.02 14.57 17.01
N HIS A 506 -15.94 14.67 17.80
CA HIS A 506 -14.57 14.63 17.25
C HIS A 506 -14.28 13.28 16.59
N THR A 507 -14.70 12.19 17.21
CA THR A 507 -14.54 10.84 16.66
C THR A 507 -15.24 10.71 15.31
N GLU A 508 -16.48 11.14 15.18
CA GLU A 508 -17.25 11.09 13.92
C GLU A 508 -16.61 11.96 12.84
N MET A 509 -16.17 13.18 13.19
CA MET A 509 -15.50 14.07 12.26
C MET A 509 -14.23 13.43 11.66
N TYR A 510 -13.35 12.91 12.52
CA TYR A 510 -12.12 12.29 12.06
C TYR A 510 -12.36 10.98 11.32
N ALA A 511 -13.27 10.13 11.83
CA ALA A 511 -13.62 8.88 11.17
C ALA A 511 -14.20 9.09 9.77
N ALA A 512 -15.03 10.13 9.57
CA ALA A 512 -15.59 10.47 8.26
C ALA A 512 -14.54 11.04 7.29
N GLU A 513 -13.63 11.88 7.78
CA GLU A 513 -12.51 12.40 6.98
C GLU A 513 -11.59 11.26 6.51
N GLU A 514 -11.25 10.34 7.41
CA GLU A 514 -10.43 9.17 7.07
C GLU A 514 -11.17 8.18 6.16
N GLU A 515 -12.48 7.93 6.37
CA GLU A 515 -13.30 7.10 5.46
C GLU A 515 -13.27 7.68 4.05
N SER A 516 -13.50 8.99 3.91
CA SER A 516 -13.49 9.71 2.63
C SER A 516 -12.11 9.69 1.96
N ARG A 517 -11.03 9.87 2.72
CA ARG A 517 -9.65 9.79 2.21
C ARG A 517 -9.35 8.40 1.65
N LEU A 518 -9.74 7.34 2.37
CA LEU A 518 -9.55 5.96 1.93
C LEU A 518 -10.43 5.63 0.73
N GLU A 519 -11.71 6.05 0.72
CA GLU A 519 -12.64 5.84 -0.40
C GLU A 519 -12.09 6.49 -1.68
N MET A 520 -11.61 7.74 -1.60
CA MET A 520 -11.00 8.45 -2.73
C MET A 520 -9.72 7.75 -3.24
N ASN A 521 -8.91 7.19 -2.34
CA ASN A 521 -7.70 6.46 -2.74
C ASN A 521 -8.05 5.11 -3.38
N LEU A 522 -9.04 4.40 -2.85
CA LEU A 522 -9.57 3.17 -3.45
C LEU A 522 -10.15 3.41 -4.84
N GLU A 523 -10.91 4.49 -5.04
CA GLU A 523 -11.45 4.86 -6.35
C GLU A 523 -10.35 5.07 -7.39
N LYS A 524 -9.25 5.75 -7.04
CA LYS A 524 -8.11 5.95 -7.95
C LYS A 524 -7.54 4.64 -8.47
N ILE A 525 -7.49 3.61 -7.63
CA ILE A 525 -7.01 2.26 -8.00
C ILE A 525 -8.15 1.28 -8.33
N ARG A 526 -9.39 1.75 -8.51
CA ARG A 526 -10.59 0.92 -8.77
C ARG A 526 -10.80 -0.22 -7.76
N TYR A 527 -10.47 0.03 -6.49
CA TYR A 527 -10.59 -0.95 -5.39
C TYR A 527 -9.75 -2.22 -5.59
N GLU A 528 -8.73 -2.18 -6.46
CA GLU A 528 -7.85 -3.32 -6.76
C GLU A 528 -6.58 -3.28 -5.88
N LEU A 529 -6.64 -3.97 -4.74
CA LEU A 529 -5.53 -4.14 -3.82
C LEU A 529 -4.81 -5.45 -4.11
N ASP A 530 -4.06 -5.49 -5.20
CA ASP A 530 -3.41 -6.72 -5.68
C ASP A 530 -2.21 -7.19 -4.83
N THR A 531 -1.64 -6.30 -4.02
CA THR A 531 -0.42 -6.54 -3.23
C THR A 531 -0.45 -5.79 -1.91
N THR A 532 0.31 -6.25 -0.92
CA THR A 532 0.50 -5.56 0.37
C THR A 532 1.07 -4.16 0.19
N THR A 533 1.95 -3.94 -0.79
CA THR A 533 2.46 -2.60 -1.14
C THR A 533 1.36 -1.67 -1.62
N THR A 534 0.39 -2.18 -2.39
CA THR A 534 -0.74 -1.35 -2.87
C THR A 534 -1.70 -1.01 -1.72
N VAL A 535 -1.84 -1.89 -0.72
CA VAL A 535 -2.53 -1.57 0.54
C VAL A 535 -1.83 -0.42 1.25
N SER A 536 -0.52 -0.50 1.48
CA SER A 536 0.26 0.59 2.11
C SER A 536 0.18 1.90 1.32
N LEU A 537 0.17 1.83 -0.01
CA LEU A 537 0.03 3.00 -0.87
C LEU A 537 -1.33 3.68 -0.69
N VAL A 538 -2.42 2.91 -0.49
CA VAL A 538 -3.77 3.44 -0.25
C VAL A 538 -3.93 4.00 1.15
N THR A 539 -3.46 3.27 2.17
CA THR A 539 -3.59 3.67 3.57
C THR A 539 -2.72 4.87 3.90
N GLY A 540 -1.54 4.97 3.27
CA GLY A 540 -0.48 5.89 3.68
C GLY A 540 0.36 5.31 4.82
N GLU A 541 1.15 6.17 5.44
CA GLU A 541 1.99 5.82 6.59
C GLU A 541 1.15 5.45 7.84
N GLY A 542 1.77 4.69 8.74
CA GLY A 542 1.18 4.25 10.00
C GLY A 542 0.76 2.78 10.02
N ARG A 543 0.42 2.30 11.21
CA ARG A 543 0.05 0.90 11.47
C ARG A 543 -1.32 0.50 10.90
N ILE A 544 -1.43 -0.76 10.44
CA ILE A 544 -2.62 -1.29 9.74
C ILE A 544 -3.88 -1.35 10.63
N GLU A 545 -3.72 -1.46 11.94
CA GLU A 545 -4.81 -1.51 12.92
C GLU A 545 -5.71 -0.26 12.84
N ARG A 546 -5.15 0.87 12.39
CA ARG A 546 -5.89 2.12 12.16
C ARG A 546 -6.85 2.04 10.98
N PHE A 547 -6.48 1.28 9.95
CA PHE A 547 -7.12 1.33 8.64
C PHE A 547 -7.87 0.03 8.28
N VAL A 548 -7.56 -1.09 8.94
CA VAL A 548 -8.06 -2.42 8.57
C VAL A 548 -9.59 -2.48 8.51
N TYR A 549 -10.29 -1.91 9.49
CA TYR A 549 -11.76 -1.92 9.53
C TYR A 549 -12.40 -0.95 8.52
N PRO A 550 -12.02 0.34 8.46
CA PRO A 550 -12.50 1.23 7.40
C PRO A 550 -12.28 0.65 6.00
N LEU A 551 -11.10 0.05 5.76
CA LEU A 551 -10.75 -0.53 4.46
C LEU A 551 -11.61 -1.75 4.13
N ILE A 552 -11.79 -2.69 5.07
CA ILE A 552 -12.70 -3.84 4.90
C ILE A 552 -14.13 -3.36 4.68
N TYR A 553 -14.61 -2.38 5.46
CA TYR A 553 -15.95 -1.82 5.30
C TYR A 553 -16.17 -1.26 3.89
N LEU A 554 -15.25 -0.44 3.37
CA LEU A 554 -15.35 0.14 2.03
C LEU A 554 -15.30 -0.92 0.93
N LEU A 555 -14.44 -1.92 1.06
CA LEU A 555 -14.38 -3.06 0.14
C LEU A 555 -15.71 -3.83 0.15
N LEU A 556 -16.21 -4.21 1.32
CA LEU A 556 -17.47 -4.95 1.45
C LEU A 556 -18.68 -4.13 0.96
N LYS A 557 -18.71 -2.82 1.20
CA LYS A 557 -19.73 -1.90 0.67
C LYS A 557 -19.75 -1.96 -0.87
N ARG A 558 -18.58 -1.98 -1.51
CA ARG A 558 -18.48 -2.19 -2.97
C ARG A 558 -18.92 -3.61 -3.37
N HIS A 559 -18.48 -4.64 -2.64
CA HIS A 559 -18.78 -6.04 -2.98
C HIS A 559 -20.28 -6.34 -2.90
N LEU A 560 -21.00 -5.72 -1.95
CA LEU A 560 -22.45 -5.85 -1.83
C LEU A 560 -23.15 -5.30 -3.08
N ARG A 561 -22.69 -4.16 -3.63
CA ARG A 561 -23.23 -3.60 -4.88
C ARG A 561 -23.00 -4.53 -6.08
N VAL A 562 -21.85 -5.22 -6.14
CA VAL A 562 -21.58 -6.24 -7.16
C VAL A 562 -22.52 -7.44 -7.01
N LEU A 563 -22.74 -7.92 -5.78
CA LEU A 563 -23.75 -8.96 -5.51
C LEU A 563 -25.17 -8.51 -5.87
N THR A 564 -25.51 -7.23 -5.67
CA THR A 564 -26.79 -6.67 -6.13
C THR A 564 -26.92 -6.76 -7.65
N LEU A 565 -25.85 -6.43 -8.41
CA LEU A 565 -25.86 -6.61 -9.87
C LEU A 565 -26.07 -8.07 -10.28
N ALA A 566 -25.52 -9.02 -9.51
CA ALA A 566 -25.71 -10.46 -9.74
C ALA A 566 -27.16 -10.94 -9.56
N CYS A 567 -28.05 -10.12 -9.00
CA CYS A 567 -29.49 -10.39 -8.93
C CYS A 567 -30.21 -10.11 -10.25
N LYS A 568 -29.59 -9.33 -11.16
CA LYS A 568 -30.18 -8.91 -12.44
C LYS A 568 -29.39 -9.39 -13.66
N HIS A 569 -28.08 -9.48 -13.54
CA HIS A 569 -27.17 -9.76 -14.66
C HIS A 569 -26.34 -11.00 -14.38
N VAL A 570 -26.06 -11.81 -15.40
CA VAL A 570 -25.12 -12.94 -15.29
C VAL A 570 -23.71 -12.37 -15.32
N LEU A 571 -22.99 -12.44 -14.20
CA LEU A 571 -21.65 -11.84 -14.10
C LEU A 571 -20.59 -12.77 -14.69
N ASP A 572 -19.46 -12.19 -15.10
CA ASP A 572 -18.28 -12.99 -15.37
C ASP A 572 -17.85 -13.74 -14.09
N ALA A 573 -17.45 -15.01 -14.24
CA ALA A 573 -17.05 -15.84 -13.11
C ALA A 573 -15.83 -15.25 -12.36
N GLU A 574 -14.98 -14.50 -13.06
CA GLU A 574 -13.79 -13.86 -12.47
C GLU A 574 -14.13 -12.63 -11.60
N GLU A 575 -15.32 -12.05 -11.70
CA GLU A 575 -15.74 -10.94 -10.83
C GLU A 575 -15.63 -11.36 -9.36
N PHE A 576 -16.23 -12.49 -8.99
CA PHE A 576 -16.24 -12.98 -7.61
C PHE A 576 -14.86 -13.36 -7.09
N THR A 577 -13.98 -13.87 -7.96
CA THR A 577 -12.59 -14.21 -7.61
C THR A 577 -11.83 -12.94 -7.22
N THR A 578 -11.90 -11.90 -8.05
CA THR A 578 -11.14 -10.65 -7.83
C THR A 578 -11.59 -9.87 -6.60
N LEU A 579 -12.86 -9.97 -6.18
CA LEU A 579 -13.30 -9.36 -4.91
C LEU A 579 -12.51 -9.91 -3.70
N ASN A 580 -12.16 -11.19 -3.72
CA ASN A 580 -11.40 -11.80 -2.62
C ASN A 580 -9.91 -11.42 -2.63
N GLU A 581 -9.32 -11.15 -3.79
CA GLU A 581 -7.90 -10.78 -3.91
C GLU A 581 -7.58 -9.54 -3.08
N SER A 582 -8.42 -8.49 -3.17
CA SER A 582 -8.26 -7.28 -2.37
C SER A 582 -8.36 -7.54 -0.86
N LEU A 583 -9.31 -8.37 -0.42
CA LEU A 583 -9.44 -8.74 1.00
C LEU A 583 -8.23 -9.55 1.48
N VAL A 584 -7.72 -10.46 0.66
CA VAL A 584 -6.52 -11.25 0.96
C VAL A 584 -5.32 -10.35 1.15
N SER A 585 -5.08 -9.39 0.26
CA SER A 585 -3.95 -8.46 0.39
C SER A 585 -4.00 -7.64 1.68
N VAL A 586 -5.19 -7.18 2.10
CA VAL A 586 -5.36 -6.48 3.39
C VAL A 586 -5.01 -7.39 4.56
N LEU A 587 -5.50 -8.64 4.54
CA LEU A 587 -5.23 -9.61 5.60
C LEU A 587 -3.76 -10.05 5.64
N LEU A 588 -3.06 -10.07 4.50
CA LEU A 588 -1.62 -10.31 4.45
C LEU A 588 -0.81 -9.17 5.10
N VAL A 589 -1.27 -7.92 5.02
CA VAL A 589 -0.66 -6.81 5.78
C VAL A 589 -0.86 -7.02 7.28
N VAL A 590 -2.03 -7.52 7.69
CA VAL A 590 -2.29 -7.90 9.08
C VAL A 590 -1.34 -9.01 9.54
N ASP A 591 -1.14 -10.05 8.72
CA ASP A 591 -0.20 -11.14 9.03
C ASP A 591 1.24 -10.63 9.19
N ALA A 592 1.70 -9.78 8.27
CA ALA A 592 3.03 -9.16 8.35
C ALA A 592 3.19 -8.31 9.61
N ARG A 593 2.13 -7.58 10.01
CA ARG A 593 2.13 -6.81 11.26
C ARG A 593 2.21 -7.70 12.48
N ILE A 594 1.48 -8.81 12.52
CA ILE A 594 1.53 -9.79 13.63
C ILE A 594 2.94 -10.35 13.78
N GLN A 595 3.60 -10.72 12.67
CA GLN A 595 4.98 -11.24 12.67
C GLN A 595 5.98 -10.20 13.20
N ASN A 596 5.85 -8.94 12.80
CA ASN A 596 6.69 -7.85 13.30
C ASN A 596 6.48 -7.65 14.81
N LEU A 597 5.23 -7.63 15.28
CA LEU A 597 4.91 -7.50 16.69
C LEU A 597 5.38 -8.72 17.50
N GLU A 598 5.29 -9.93 16.96
CA GLU A 598 5.83 -11.15 17.58
C GLU A 598 7.34 -11.01 17.83
N ALA A 599 8.10 -10.54 16.84
CA ALA A 599 9.54 -10.32 16.98
C ALA A 599 9.89 -9.28 18.05
N VAL A 600 9.08 -8.22 18.19
CA VAL A 600 9.26 -7.19 19.23
C VAL A 600 8.82 -7.70 20.61
N PHE A 601 7.67 -8.36 20.67
CA PHE A 601 7.05 -8.80 21.91
C PHE A 601 7.80 -9.98 22.53
N GLY A 602 8.35 -10.88 21.72
CA GLY A 602 9.17 -12.00 22.17
C GLY A 602 10.44 -11.58 22.92
N GLN A 603 10.92 -10.34 22.74
CA GLN A 603 12.08 -9.82 23.49
C GLN A 603 11.73 -9.47 24.95
N THR A 604 10.45 -9.21 25.24
CA THR A 604 10.02 -8.59 26.51
C THR A 604 8.92 -9.36 27.22
N ASN A 605 8.21 -10.28 26.56
CA ASN A 605 7.13 -11.05 27.16
C ASN A 605 7.10 -12.49 26.62
N PHE A 606 6.90 -13.46 27.52
CA PHE A 606 6.84 -14.88 27.17
C PHE A 606 5.48 -15.32 26.61
N ASP A 607 4.40 -14.59 26.91
CA ASP A 607 3.05 -14.84 26.36
C ASP A 607 2.66 -13.74 25.36
N ILE A 608 2.98 -14.01 24.09
CA ILE A 608 2.74 -13.09 22.96
C ILE A 608 1.24 -12.95 22.70
N GLN A 609 0.47 -14.03 22.81
CA GLN A 609 -0.96 -14.02 22.55
C GLN A 609 -1.72 -13.18 23.58
N ALA A 610 -1.39 -13.29 24.87
CA ALA A 610 -1.98 -12.43 25.91
C ALA A 610 -1.64 -10.95 25.69
N ARG A 611 -0.41 -10.65 25.21
CA ARG A 611 -0.02 -9.28 24.88
C ARG A 611 -0.79 -8.73 23.69
N LEU A 612 -0.97 -9.50 22.63
CA LEU A 612 -1.84 -9.13 21.49
C LEU A 612 -3.30 -8.93 21.92
N GLY A 613 -3.76 -9.65 22.94
CA GLY A 613 -5.07 -9.42 23.57
C GLY A 613 -5.21 -8.05 24.23
N ASN A 614 -4.10 -7.45 24.67
CA ASN A 614 -4.11 -6.11 25.26
C ASN A 614 -3.75 -5.00 24.27
N PHE A 615 -3.12 -5.35 23.17
CA PHE A 615 -2.74 -4.43 22.09
C PHE A 615 -3.91 -4.19 21.13
N ALA A 616 -4.10 -2.94 20.68
CA ALA A 616 -5.14 -2.55 19.72
C ALA A 616 -6.53 -3.14 20.06
N PHE A 617 -6.88 -3.12 21.34
CA PHE A 617 -8.13 -3.68 21.89
C PHE A 617 -8.38 -5.16 21.57
N GLY A 618 -7.34 -5.95 21.35
CA GLY A 618 -7.43 -7.39 21.07
C GLY A 618 -7.62 -7.74 19.60
N LEU A 619 -7.58 -6.76 18.69
CA LEU A 619 -7.85 -6.94 17.25
C LEU A 619 -7.03 -8.07 16.61
N LEU A 620 -5.79 -8.27 17.06
CA LEU A 620 -4.87 -9.26 16.48
C LEU A 620 -4.83 -10.59 17.23
N GLN A 621 -5.47 -10.69 18.40
CA GLN A 621 -5.29 -11.80 19.34
C GLN A 621 -5.64 -13.18 18.76
N LEU A 622 -6.78 -13.28 18.07
CA LEU A 622 -7.26 -14.55 17.51
C LEU A 622 -6.67 -14.85 16.12
N SER A 623 -5.93 -13.90 15.53
CA SER A 623 -5.21 -14.09 14.27
C SER A 623 -3.76 -14.56 14.48
N TYR A 624 -3.34 -14.79 15.72
CA TYR A 624 -2.00 -15.27 16.08
C TYR A 624 -1.99 -16.76 16.42
N GLY A 625 -0.92 -17.46 16.04
CA GLY A 625 -0.69 -18.87 16.37
C GLY A 625 -1.41 -19.85 15.42
N ASP A 626 -1.84 -21.00 15.95
CA ASP A 626 -2.54 -22.04 15.18
C ASP A 626 -4.02 -21.65 14.96
N ILE A 627 -4.27 -21.00 13.81
CA ILE A 627 -5.60 -20.53 13.42
C ILE A 627 -6.46 -21.71 12.95
N ARG A 628 -7.19 -22.33 13.87
CA ARG A 628 -8.14 -23.41 13.55
C ARG A 628 -9.54 -22.86 13.29
N ARG A 629 -10.17 -23.31 12.19
CA ARG A 629 -11.57 -23.01 11.91
C ARG A 629 -12.47 -23.75 12.89
N VAL A 630 -13.20 -23.00 13.72
CA VAL A 630 -14.21 -23.54 14.64
C VAL A 630 -15.57 -22.93 14.28
N PRO A 631 -16.36 -23.58 13.40
CA PRO A 631 -17.61 -23.02 12.88
C PRO A 631 -18.62 -22.61 13.97
N ALA A 632 -18.66 -23.34 15.10
CA ALA A 632 -19.54 -23.04 16.22
C ALA A 632 -19.25 -21.68 16.91
N GLN A 633 -18.10 -21.06 16.63
CA GLN A 633 -17.73 -19.76 17.16
C GLN A 633 -17.99 -18.60 16.19
N ILE A 634 -18.47 -18.87 14.97
CA ILE A 634 -18.72 -17.83 13.95
C ILE A 634 -19.87 -16.94 14.41
N THR A 635 -19.62 -15.65 14.52
CA THR A 635 -20.62 -14.68 15.01
C THR A 635 -21.38 -13.95 13.90
N PHE A 636 -21.03 -14.09 12.61
CA PHE A 636 -21.70 -13.34 11.54
C PHE A 636 -23.23 -13.49 11.52
N GLY A 637 -23.74 -14.70 11.81
CA GLY A 637 -25.18 -14.98 11.84
C GLY A 637 -25.85 -14.77 13.21
N THR A 638 -25.08 -14.67 14.30
CA THR A 638 -25.61 -14.53 15.66
C THR A 638 -25.43 -13.13 16.25
N TRP A 639 -24.60 -12.29 15.62
CA TRP A 639 -24.40 -10.90 16.00
C TRP A 639 -25.71 -10.12 15.85
N GLY A 640 -26.20 -9.52 16.93
CA GLY A 640 -27.46 -8.80 16.97
C GLY A 640 -27.44 -7.55 17.85
N GLU A 641 -28.53 -6.80 17.88
CA GLU A 641 -28.65 -5.49 18.55
C GLU A 641 -28.28 -5.52 20.05
N ALA A 642 -28.43 -6.65 20.73
CA ALA A 642 -28.07 -6.80 22.15
C ALA A 642 -26.56 -6.84 22.41
N GLU A 643 -25.76 -7.21 21.41
CA GLU A 643 -24.29 -7.23 21.47
C GLU A 643 -23.68 -5.94 20.88
N ASP A 644 -24.52 -5.09 20.26
CA ASP A 644 -24.10 -3.87 19.57
C ASP A 644 -24.20 -2.64 20.48
N VAL A 645 -23.03 -2.09 20.84
CA VAL A 645 -22.94 -0.88 21.65
C VAL A 645 -23.30 0.38 20.83
N THR A 646 -23.24 0.28 19.50
CA THR A 646 -23.57 1.36 18.55
C THR A 646 -24.35 0.77 17.38
N PRO A 647 -25.66 0.51 17.53
CA PRO A 647 -26.47 -0.17 16.53
C PRO A 647 -26.36 0.50 15.17
N TYR A 648 -25.84 -0.22 14.19
CA TYR A 648 -25.78 0.26 12.82
C TYR A 648 -27.15 0.06 12.14
N PRO A 649 -27.78 1.12 11.62
CA PRO A 649 -29.06 0.99 10.93
C PRO A 649 -28.90 0.08 9.71
N ARG A 650 -29.49 -1.10 9.79
CA ARG A 650 -29.46 -2.07 8.70
C ARG A 650 -30.72 -1.93 7.87
N GLU A 651 -30.56 -1.55 6.61
CA GLU A 651 -31.66 -1.58 5.65
C GLU A 651 -31.97 -3.04 5.28
N ALA A 652 -33.24 -3.43 5.39
CA ALA A 652 -33.66 -4.78 5.06
C ALA A 652 -33.46 -5.06 3.56
N VAL A 653 -32.92 -6.24 3.23
CA VAL A 653 -32.76 -6.64 1.84
C VAL A 653 -34.11 -7.09 1.28
N THR A 654 -34.75 -6.23 0.50
CA THR A 654 -36.02 -6.48 -0.18
C THR A 654 -35.86 -6.26 -1.68
N LYS A 655 -36.86 -6.69 -2.47
CA LYS A 655 -36.84 -6.46 -3.92
C LYS A 655 -36.79 -4.96 -4.27
N GLU A 656 -37.48 -4.13 -3.49
CA GLU A 656 -37.53 -2.68 -3.67
C GLU A 656 -36.17 -2.04 -3.41
N THR A 657 -35.48 -2.43 -2.32
CA THR A 657 -34.16 -1.88 -1.97
C THR A 657 -33.08 -2.35 -2.95
N ILE A 658 -33.18 -3.59 -3.44
CA ILE A 658 -32.35 -4.09 -4.55
C ILE A 658 -32.58 -3.27 -5.82
N GLN A 659 -33.84 -3.03 -6.22
CA GLN A 659 -34.15 -2.26 -7.42
C GLN A 659 -33.67 -0.81 -7.34
N ALA A 660 -33.81 -0.16 -6.18
CA ALA A 660 -33.29 1.19 -5.93
C ALA A 660 -31.75 1.24 -5.98
N THR A 661 -31.08 0.20 -5.48
CA THR A 661 -29.61 0.10 -5.55
C THR A 661 -29.14 -0.12 -6.99
N LEU A 662 -29.85 -0.94 -7.76
CA LEU A 662 -29.56 -1.21 -9.17
C LEU A 662 -29.70 0.04 -10.04
N SER A 663 -30.68 0.93 -9.78
CA SER A 663 -30.82 2.17 -10.56
C SER A 663 -29.65 3.14 -10.38
N ASN A 664 -28.95 3.06 -9.25
CA ASN A 664 -27.83 3.94 -8.90
C ASN A 664 -26.46 3.28 -9.09
N THR A 665 -26.40 2.03 -9.59
CA THR A 665 -25.15 1.29 -9.74
C THR A 665 -24.74 1.20 -11.19
N SER A 666 -23.61 1.84 -11.53
CA SER A 666 -22.98 1.77 -12.86
C SER A 666 -22.36 0.40 -13.09
N HIS A 667 -22.44 -0.12 -14.31
CA HIS A 667 -21.75 -1.35 -14.75
C HIS A 667 -20.22 -1.20 -14.75
N GLU A 668 -19.68 0.02 -14.72
CA GLU A 668 -18.23 0.27 -14.60
C GLU A 668 -17.63 -0.26 -13.29
N ILE A 669 -18.48 -0.62 -12.32
CA ILE A 669 -18.04 -1.31 -11.10
C ILE A 669 -17.49 -2.71 -11.39
N LEU A 670 -17.89 -3.35 -12.49
CA LEU A 670 -17.48 -4.69 -12.91
C LEU A 670 -16.16 -4.62 -13.69
N LYS A 671 -15.20 -5.50 -13.38
CA LYS A 671 -13.87 -5.53 -14.02
C LYS A 671 -13.88 -6.24 -15.38
N TYR A 672 -14.58 -7.36 -15.45
CA TYR A 672 -14.74 -8.22 -16.62
C TYR A 672 -16.14 -8.10 -17.26
N GLY A 673 -17.10 -7.52 -16.53
CA GLY A 673 -18.44 -7.21 -17.03
C GLY A 673 -19.46 -8.31 -16.79
N HIS A 674 -20.56 -8.26 -17.56
CA HIS A 674 -21.66 -9.22 -17.49
C HIS A 674 -21.88 -9.89 -18.86
N ARG A 675 -22.49 -11.08 -18.84
CA ARG A 675 -22.64 -12.01 -19.96
C ARG A 675 -24.11 -12.40 -20.19
N ASP A 676 -25.01 -11.43 -20.17
CA ASP A 676 -26.46 -11.68 -20.32
C ASP A 676 -26.85 -12.34 -21.65
N GLY A 677 -25.97 -12.29 -22.66
CA GLY A 677 -26.18 -12.87 -23.99
C GLY A 677 -25.81 -14.36 -24.13
N TYR A 678 -25.14 -14.97 -23.16
CA TYR A 678 -25.03 -16.43 -23.12
C TYR A 678 -26.33 -16.93 -22.51
N GLN A 679 -27.14 -17.63 -23.31
CA GLN A 679 -28.34 -18.32 -22.84
C GLN A 679 -27.98 -19.13 -21.61
N SER A 680 -28.32 -18.57 -20.45
CA SER A 680 -28.50 -19.29 -19.21
C SER A 680 -29.43 -20.45 -19.57
N THR A 681 -28.90 -21.67 -19.67
CA THR A 681 -29.75 -22.85 -19.48
C THR A 681 -30.45 -22.62 -18.15
N ASP A 682 -31.70 -22.21 -18.25
CA ASP A 682 -32.57 -22.02 -17.10
C ASP A 682 -32.66 -23.39 -16.45
N TYR A 683 -32.02 -23.56 -15.29
CA TYR A 683 -31.99 -24.85 -14.61
C TYR A 683 -33.42 -25.30 -14.24
N PHE A 684 -34.38 -24.37 -14.25
CA PHE A 684 -35.81 -24.62 -14.07
C PHE A 684 -36.51 -25.22 -15.29
N GLU A 685 -35.90 -25.25 -16.49
CA GLU A 685 -36.45 -26.04 -17.61
C GLU A 685 -36.29 -27.56 -17.39
N PHE A 686 -35.47 -28.00 -16.42
CA PHE A 686 -35.21 -29.42 -16.16
C PHE A 686 -35.96 -30.02 -14.96
N GLU A 687 -36.63 -29.22 -14.12
CA GLU A 687 -37.48 -29.75 -13.03
C GLU A 687 -38.78 -28.94 -12.83
N PRO A 688 -39.82 -29.16 -13.65
CA PRO A 688 -41.12 -28.49 -13.49
C PRO A 688 -41.95 -28.97 -12.27
N GLN A 689 -41.36 -29.70 -11.32
CA GLN A 689 -42.07 -30.27 -10.16
C GLN A 689 -41.50 -29.87 -8.79
N ARG A 690 -40.65 -28.84 -8.70
CA ARG A 690 -40.22 -28.28 -7.41
C ARG A 690 -40.89 -26.94 -7.09
#